data_AF-A0A3D1PKB3-F1
#
_entry.id   AF-A0A3D1PKB3-F1
#
_cell.length_a   1.000
_cell.length_b   1.000
_cell.length_c   1.000
_cell.angle_alpha   90.00
_cell.angle_beta   90.00
_cell.angle_gamma   90.00
#
_symmetry.space_group_name_H-M   'P 1'
#
loop_
_entity.id
_entity.type
_entity.pdbx_description
1 polymer ?
#
loop_
_entity_poly.entity_id
_entity_poly.type
_entity_poly.pdbx_seq_one_letter_code
_entity_poly.pdbx_strand_id
1 'polypeptide(L)'
;MDEMKQLLKNVTKKAFKVVKKAVLPILIPVLAVVLIIVILAGSVYFITIDDGSYKEDDWSSPPYAAAVYSSSATVDSEGKITTGKTAQEIWDEMKKNNSRVDLYLDGPEQLSKLMNAEIVTKYPDTRSNPDEPIDWKNIDFENNQIQGIIKFKRADKDGNVSTMIYTDSETFESKIKEYNESGSDSAKEFVLSHFTIDKQSNADSTSSSVKVDGPELCWPVSPQFTTITSKFGYRGNIGVDGASENHGAIDIAGAGIDGTPVYACEEGTVLYTTNSGDYNGGAGNWVVIDHGNGYVSKYMHHQTGSTVVSPGDKVKKGQMIAKVGTTGASSGPHCHFQIEKDGVKIDPLQFKYNNGMGDGSGGFGSGSNSSTNDMASSEDTESSEDTASSNDSKSSTRPAATTCYVKVATLTQTNTKVETNDPNVKASDKTVYNMTTTEINYQELVDKYTMPFDLLWALLVVGESQGFVMELADLAYNSEIEITVYDNYRKNTDIDKWTYKKQDKVKGSGSLEDTKHNNTETVQDFEDITEYNYTTTKTVITQTNTLQIDLTKADTWIVDYTREYTHQDTETSTNNNEEKVDNTEWKKAGDQPDPNTYSNSNIIAAENKLKERARSQDDTETGEVSSYPEEQVNIKRHLTLNKETHYVEIKDSITNTVESTYYEAGSPKVKEKTDRQDKVDEKDLKPNFVTIFRKSKYSTNKSNILSASSWLFEILETNESTADMVDIVKYLLYKATGNNYGVTEFDFSIFDASKFQSVNSGESGGVVEMLKSFENNALREYMNGGNISYSSVSEYVTQDRKQYKMYYTSFDGCLNFSYGVMVRNAAGNINNESYFKDEGVNLKSLLDQYDAGKEVLVDADIVDRIKDKIVSDKKNALKKEIAKHGIEMKENQIDALTMVSYQYGNCGQYISGNQNIAEVYKNYYKKGDKDGFKNNAVCQTQVGLTHFFVTGQYPQREKYTWKLFNEGIYTLADGTVLTNSGSGSGGGKAAILQSAKKIHTYMEQHSYYYSLNGGVLKSTFEESKNSRGVCCATYVMWVLKDCGLINQTSHSAPGLASILQDTYHWKKINRDQLQAGDVIYYPYGHIEIYAGNGQIYNAGSDSAISRANPYTSNWYLTNQSYGLRAP
;
A
#
# COMPACT_ATOMS: atom_id res chain seq x y z
N MET A 1 -96.02 -35.15 -23.12
CA MET A 1 -94.68 -34.94 -22.50
C MET A 1 -93.70 -34.32 -23.49
N ASP A 2 -93.66 -34.80 -24.74
CA ASP A 2 -92.78 -34.24 -25.78
C ASP A 2 -93.16 -32.83 -26.24
N GLU A 3 -94.46 -32.50 -26.31
CA GLU A 3 -94.91 -31.11 -26.55
C GLU A 3 -94.44 -30.14 -25.47
N MET A 4 -94.41 -30.58 -24.21
CA MET A 4 -93.96 -29.77 -23.08
C MET A 4 -92.43 -29.53 -23.14
N LYS A 5 -91.66 -30.54 -23.56
CA LYS A 5 -90.22 -30.40 -23.84
C LYS A 5 -89.95 -29.44 -24.99
N GLN A 6 -90.79 -29.45 -26.02
CA GLN A 6 -90.66 -28.58 -27.19
C GLN A 6 -91.02 -27.12 -26.87
N LEU A 7 -92.03 -26.91 -26.02
CA LEU A 7 -92.39 -25.60 -25.50
C LEU A 7 -91.25 -25.01 -24.65
N LEU A 8 -90.69 -25.81 -23.72
CA LEU A 8 -89.53 -25.42 -22.90
C LEU A 8 -88.30 -25.07 -23.75
N LYS A 9 -88.03 -25.84 -24.82
CA LYS A 9 -86.93 -25.55 -25.78
C LYS A 9 -87.15 -24.23 -26.53
N ASN A 10 -88.39 -23.90 -26.85
CA ASN A 10 -88.74 -22.67 -27.57
C ASN A 10 -88.72 -21.44 -26.66
N VAL A 11 -89.17 -21.58 -25.41
CA VAL A 11 -89.12 -20.52 -24.39
C VAL A 11 -87.66 -20.23 -23.99
N THR A 12 -86.84 -21.25 -23.76
CA THR A 12 -85.40 -21.08 -23.49
C THR A 12 -84.66 -20.46 -24.68
N LYS A 13 -84.97 -20.85 -25.92
CA LYS A 13 -84.42 -20.18 -27.12
C LYS A 13 -84.83 -18.71 -27.21
N LYS A 14 -86.08 -18.35 -26.90
CA LYS A 14 -86.55 -16.95 -26.90
C LYS A 14 -85.89 -16.14 -25.79
N ALA A 15 -85.82 -16.66 -24.57
CA ALA A 15 -85.16 -16.02 -23.43
C ALA A 15 -83.66 -15.78 -23.73
N PHE A 16 -82.97 -16.78 -24.27
CA PHE A 16 -81.56 -16.66 -24.65
C PHE A 16 -81.35 -15.62 -25.76
N LYS A 17 -82.29 -15.50 -26.71
CA LYS A 17 -82.25 -14.49 -27.78
C LYS A 17 -82.46 -13.06 -27.24
N VAL A 18 -83.31 -12.90 -26.23
CA VAL A 18 -83.55 -11.61 -25.57
C VAL A 18 -82.36 -11.20 -24.71
N VAL A 19 -81.80 -12.11 -23.91
CA VAL A 19 -80.57 -11.86 -23.12
C VAL A 19 -79.40 -11.49 -24.03
N LYS A 20 -79.24 -12.18 -25.17
CA LYS A 20 -78.18 -11.89 -26.15
C LYS A 20 -78.36 -10.55 -26.87
N LYS A 21 -79.61 -10.07 -27.08
CA LYS A 21 -79.89 -8.79 -27.77
C LYS A 21 -79.97 -7.58 -26.84
N ALA A 22 -80.37 -7.75 -25.58
CA ALA A 22 -80.63 -6.64 -24.66
C ALA A 22 -79.57 -6.51 -23.55
N VAL A 23 -79.05 -7.63 -23.02
CA VAL A 23 -78.14 -7.63 -21.86
C VAL A 23 -76.68 -7.65 -22.29
N LEU A 24 -76.33 -8.48 -23.29
CA LEU A 24 -74.95 -8.61 -23.77
C LEU A 24 -74.32 -7.30 -24.27
N PRO A 25 -75.02 -6.40 -25.03
CA PRO A 25 -74.44 -5.11 -25.42
C PRO A 25 -74.27 -4.10 -24.27
N ILE A 26 -74.88 -4.35 -23.09
CA ILE A 26 -74.69 -3.52 -21.88
C ILE A 26 -73.62 -4.13 -20.97
N LEU A 27 -73.58 -5.46 -20.86
CA LEU A 27 -72.64 -6.18 -20.00
C LEU A 27 -71.19 -6.10 -20.50
N ILE A 28 -70.99 -6.14 -21.83
CA ILE A 28 -69.66 -6.05 -22.45
C ILE A 28 -68.96 -4.71 -22.13
N PRO A 29 -69.58 -3.53 -22.34
CA PRO A 29 -68.95 -2.27 -21.97
C PRO A 29 -68.77 -2.11 -20.46
N VAL A 30 -69.66 -2.63 -19.62
CA VAL A 30 -69.48 -2.61 -18.15
C VAL A 30 -68.29 -3.47 -17.72
N LEU A 31 -68.17 -4.69 -18.25
CA LEU A 31 -67.02 -5.56 -17.99
C LEU A 31 -65.72 -4.97 -18.54
N ALA A 32 -65.77 -4.29 -19.70
CA ALA A 32 -64.63 -3.57 -20.24
C ALA A 32 -64.22 -2.39 -19.35
N VAL A 33 -65.18 -1.63 -18.81
CA VAL A 33 -64.89 -0.54 -17.86
C VAL A 33 -64.34 -1.08 -16.54
N VAL A 34 -64.89 -2.16 -16.00
CA VAL A 34 -64.34 -2.82 -14.79
C VAL A 34 -62.93 -3.34 -15.05
N LEU A 35 -62.69 -3.96 -16.21
CA LEU A 35 -61.36 -4.43 -16.61
C LEU A 35 -60.40 -3.24 -16.77
N ILE A 36 -60.84 -2.12 -17.36
CA ILE A 36 -60.06 -0.89 -17.47
C ILE A 36 -59.77 -0.31 -16.08
N ILE A 37 -60.73 -0.29 -15.15
CA ILE A 37 -60.51 0.18 -13.78
C ILE A 37 -59.55 -0.74 -13.03
N VAL A 38 -59.64 -2.07 -13.22
CA VAL A 38 -58.70 -3.04 -12.63
C VAL A 38 -57.31 -2.91 -13.25
N ILE A 39 -57.20 -2.68 -14.56
CA ILE A 39 -55.94 -2.43 -15.26
C ILE A 39 -55.37 -1.08 -14.80
N LEU A 40 -56.17 -0.03 -14.67
CA LEU A 40 -55.73 1.28 -14.18
C LEU A 40 -55.35 1.22 -12.71
N ALA A 41 -56.09 0.51 -11.86
CA ALA A 41 -55.74 0.31 -10.46
C ALA A 41 -54.47 -0.54 -10.30
N GLY A 42 -54.31 -1.59 -11.12
CA GLY A 42 -53.08 -2.38 -11.21
C GLY A 42 -51.92 -1.55 -11.74
N SER A 43 -52.13 -0.73 -12.77
CA SER A 43 -51.10 0.17 -13.32
C SER A 43 -50.69 1.24 -12.31
N VAL A 44 -51.64 1.82 -11.58
CA VAL A 44 -51.36 2.75 -10.48
C VAL A 44 -50.63 2.04 -9.35
N TYR A 45 -51.00 0.81 -8.99
CA TYR A 45 -50.28 0.02 -8.00
C TYR A 45 -48.82 -0.23 -8.42
N PHE A 46 -48.58 -0.69 -9.65
CA PHE A 46 -47.24 -0.89 -10.22
C PHE A 46 -46.42 0.40 -10.39
N ILE A 47 -47.05 1.55 -10.68
CA ILE A 47 -46.38 2.86 -10.77
C ILE A 47 -45.98 3.37 -9.38
N THR A 48 -46.55 2.81 -8.31
CA THR A 48 -46.36 3.32 -6.96
C THR A 48 -45.39 2.49 -6.11
N ILE A 49 -45.06 1.26 -6.48
CA ILE A 49 -44.16 0.40 -5.69
C ILE A 49 -42.71 0.83 -5.89
N ASP A 50 -41.94 0.86 -4.80
CA ASP A 50 -40.49 1.05 -4.86
C ASP A 50 -39.88 -0.15 -5.60
N ASP A 51 -39.01 0.09 -6.59
CA ASP A 51 -38.40 -0.98 -7.38
C ASP A 51 -37.14 -1.57 -6.73
N GLY A 52 -36.77 -1.10 -5.54
CA GLY A 52 -35.62 -1.56 -4.76
C GLY A 52 -34.26 -1.18 -5.34
N SER A 53 -34.23 -0.48 -6.48
CA SER A 53 -33.00 -0.15 -7.19
C SER A 53 -32.36 1.14 -6.67
N TYR A 54 -31.02 1.17 -6.69
CA TYR A 54 -30.24 2.36 -6.44
C TYR A 54 -30.42 3.37 -7.59
N LYS A 55 -30.77 4.61 -7.23
CA LYS A 55 -30.96 5.72 -8.17
C LYS A 55 -30.11 6.89 -7.72
N GLU A 56 -29.03 7.15 -8.46
CA GLU A 56 -28.09 8.21 -8.15
C GLU A 56 -28.74 9.58 -8.09
N ASP A 57 -28.31 10.40 -7.14
CA ASP A 57 -28.84 11.75 -6.85
C ASP A 57 -30.37 11.78 -6.57
N ASP A 58 -31.02 10.63 -6.36
CA ASP A 58 -32.46 10.53 -6.15
C ASP A 58 -32.81 10.24 -4.69
N TRP A 59 -33.10 11.29 -3.94
CA TRP A 59 -33.57 11.19 -2.55
C TRP A 59 -34.92 10.49 -2.39
N SER A 60 -35.66 10.22 -3.47
CA SER A 60 -36.85 9.37 -3.37
C SER A 60 -36.50 7.88 -3.21
N SER A 61 -35.28 7.48 -3.62
CA SER A 61 -34.72 6.12 -3.54
C SER A 61 -34.11 5.85 -2.16
N PRO A 62 -34.68 4.90 -1.38
CA PRO A 62 -34.12 4.52 -0.08
C PRO A 62 -32.70 3.93 -0.16
N PRO A 63 -32.33 3.10 -1.17
CA PRO A 63 -30.93 2.69 -1.37
C PRO A 63 -29.96 3.86 -1.56
N TYR A 64 -30.35 4.91 -2.28
CA TYR A 64 -29.53 6.11 -2.42
C TYR A 64 -29.36 6.85 -1.09
N ALA A 65 -30.47 7.09 -0.39
CA ALA A 65 -30.46 7.76 0.90
C ALA A 65 -29.61 7.00 1.95
N ALA A 66 -29.71 5.67 1.96
CA ALA A 66 -28.90 4.81 2.81
C ALA A 66 -27.42 4.84 2.45
N ALA A 67 -27.07 4.86 1.16
CA ALA A 67 -25.68 4.98 0.71
C ALA A 67 -25.05 6.32 1.13
N VAL A 68 -25.80 7.43 1.07
CA VAL A 68 -25.33 8.74 1.59
C VAL A 68 -25.11 8.67 3.11
N TYR A 69 -26.02 8.02 3.84
CA TYR A 69 -25.89 7.84 5.27
C TYR A 69 -24.65 6.99 5.63
N SER A 70 -24.48 5.81 5.03
CA SER A 70 -23.37 4.90 5.35
C SER A 70 -22.01 5.42 4.89
N SER A 71 -21.93 6.10 3.73
CA SER A 71 -20.68 6.73 3.26
C SER A 71 -20.23 7.88 4.14
N SER A 72 -21.15 8.56 4.83
CA SER A 72 -20.85 9.64 5.78
C SER A 72 -20.39 9.18 7.16
N ALA A 73 -20.29 7.87 7.39
CA ALA A 73 -19.89 7.32 8.69
C ALA A 73 -18.40 7.59 8.99
N THR A 74 -18.16 8.25 10.12
CA THR A 74 -16.85 8.67 10.60
C THR A 74 -16.64 8.23 12.04
N VAL A 75 -15.39 8.25 12.53
CA VAL A 75 -15.05 7.93 13.93
C VAL A 75 -14.39 9.17 14.49
N ASP A 76 -14.99 9.73 15.54
CA ASP A 76 -14.44 10.91 16.18
C ASP A 76 -13.30 10.57 17.17
N SER A 77 -12.68 11.60 17.74
CA SER A 77 -11.62 11.43 18.73
C SER A 77 -12.06 10.68 19.98
N GLU A 78 -13.36 10.66 20.31
CA GLU A 78 -13.87 9.90 21.46
C GLU A 78 -14.13 8.43 21.10
N GLY A 79 -13.87 8.03 19.85
CA GLY A 79 -14.12 6.69 19.33
C GLY A 79 -15.57 6.46 18.98
N LYS A 80 -16.41 7.49 18.98
CA LYS A 80 -17.82 7.36 18.66
C LYS A 80 -17.99 7.39 17.14
N ILE A 81 -18.67 6.37 16.62
CA ILE A 81 -18.99 6.30 15.19
C ILE A 81 -20.18 7.22 14.95
N THR A 82 -20.04 8.18 14.03
CA THR A 82 -21.08 9.15 13.69
C THR A 82 -21.33 9.29 12.20
N THR A 83 -22.57 9.57 11.82
CA THR A 83 -22.97 9.87 10.44
C THR A 83 -23.24 11.36 10.24
N GLY A 84 -23.18 11.82 9.00
CA GLY A 84 -23.40 13.23 8.65
C GLY A 84 -24.86 13.70 8.80
N LYS A 85 -25.81 12.76 8.85
CA LYS A 85 -27.25 13.01 9.06
C LYS A 85 -27.84 11.95 9.97
N THR A 86 -28.86 12.35 10.73
CA THR A 86 -29.71 11.45 11.53
C THR A 86 -30.65 10.66 10.64
N ALA A 87 -31.06 9.48 11.09
CA ALA A 87 -32.09 8.70 10.40
C ALA A 87 -33.40 9.49 10.25
N GLN A 88 -33.71 10.39 11.20
CA GLN A 88 -34.83 11.32 11.11
C GLN A 88 -34.64 12.32 9.96
N GLU A 89 -33.47 12.96 9.84
CA GLU A 89 -33.18 13.89 8.73
C GLU A 89 -33.17 13.19 7.37
N ILE A 90 -32.65 11.96 7.30
CA ILE A 90 -32.69 11.14 6.09
C ILE A 90 -34.14 10.81 5.72
N TRP A 91 -34.94 10.38 6.71
CA TRP A 91 -36.37 10.13 6.52
C TRP A 91 -37.12 11.36 6.02
N ASP A 92 -36.90 12.51 6.64
CA ASP A 92 -37.56 13.76 6.26
C ASP A 92 -37.16 14.22 4.85
N GLU A 93 -35.88 14.08 4.47
CA GLU A 93 -35.43 14.41 3.11
C GLU A 93 -36.04 13.44 2.08
N MET A 94 -36.13 12.14 2.39
CA MET A 94 -36.83 11.18 1.53
C MET A 94 -38.32 11.54 1.37
N LYS A 95 -39.02 11.84 2.47
CA LYS A 95 -40.44 12.23 2.43
C LYS A 95 -40.67 13.52 1.65
N LYS A 96 -39.79 14.51 1.80
CA LYS A 96 -39.81 15.77 1.04
C LYS A 96 -39.62 15.54 -0.46
N ASN A 97 -38.86 14.53 -0.85
CA ASN A 97 -38.66 14.13 -2.25
C ASN A 97 -39.66 13.07 -2.72
N ASN A 98 -40.83 12.97 -2.07
CA ASN A 98 -41.92 12.05 -2.42
C ASN A 98 -41.58 10.55 -2.31
N SER A 99 -40.57 10.17 -1.53
CA SER A 99 -40.34 8.76 -1.21
C SER A 99 -41.54 8.16 -0.49
N ARG A 100 -41.81 6.89 -0.79
CA ARG A 100 -42.86 6.08 -0.17
C ARG A 100 -42.31 5.12 0.88
N VAL A 101 -41.16 5.45 1.47
CA VAL A 101 -40.52 4.68 2.55
C VAL A 101 -41.50 4.33 3.69
N ASP A 102 -42.48 5.19 3.96
CA ASP A 102 -43.54 5.04 4.96
C ASP A 102 -44.61 3.98 4.64
N LEU A 103 -44.55 3.37 3.45
CA LEU A 103 -45.34 2.17 3.16
C LEU A 103 -44.66 0.89 3.62
N TYR A 104 -43.34 0.92 3.79
CA TYR A 104 -42.53 -0.25 4.08
C TYR A 104 -42.03 -0.26 5.51
N LEU A 105 -41.85 0.91 6.11
CA LEU A 105 -41.35 1.13 7.47
C LEU A 105 -42.31 2.04 8.24
N ASP A 106 -42.46 1.80 9.55
CA ASP A 106 -43.34 2.62 10.41
C ASP A 106 -42.72 3.99 10.75
N GLY A 107 -41.41 4.14 10.58
CA GLY A 107 -40.70 5.37 10.93
C GLY A 107 -39.17 5.29 10.84
N PRO A 108 -38.48 6.41 11.15
CA PRO A 108 -37.04 6.56 11.02
C PRO A 108 -36.22 5.63 11.91
N GLU A 109 -36.75 5.20 13.05
CA GLU A 109 -36.07 4.26 13.97
C GLU A 109 -35.79 2.91 13.27
N GLN A 110 -36.74 2.45 12.48
CA GLN A 110 -36.61 1.21 11.71
C GLN A 110 -35.67 1.37 10.52
N LEU A 111 -35.73 2.52 9.85
CA LEU A 111 -34.78 2.86 8.79
C LEU A 111 -33.35 2.87 9.34
N SER A 112 -33.13 3.50 10.50
CA SER A 112 -31.85 3.53 11.21
C SER A 112 -31.33 2.12 11.44
N LYS A 113 -32.17 1.20 11.93
CA LYS A 113 -31.80 -0.19 12.16
C LYS A 113 -31.31 -0.91 10.90
N LEU A 114 -31.97 -0.69 9.75
CA LEU A 114 -31.54 -1.30 8.49
C LEU A 114 -30.24 -0.70 7.97
N MET A 115 -30.08 0.63 8.01
CA MET A 115 -28.85 1.29 7.53
C MET A 115 -27.64 0.93 8.41
N ASN A 116 -27.84 0.86 9.72
CA ASN A 116 -26.79 0.55 10.67
C ASN A 116 -26.33 -0.92 10.58
N ALA A 117 -27.16 -1.86 10.09
CA ALA A 117 -26.72 -3.24 9.86
C ALA A 117 -25.48 -3.34 8.95
N GLU A 118 -25.32 -2.42 8.00
CA GLU A 118 -24.12 -2.30 7.18
C GLU A 118 -22.95 -1.74 7.99
N ILE A 119 -23.16 -0.60 8.68
CA ILE A 119 -22.12 0.13 9.42
C ILE A 119 -21.54 -0.72 10.55
N VAL A 120 -22.37 -1.38 11.36
CA VAL A 120 -21.89 -2.13 12.53
C VAL A 120 -20.90 -3.23 12.15
N THR A 121 -21.06 -3.82 10.95
CA THR A 121 -20.16 -4.86 10.41
C THR A 121 -18.87 -4.35 9.76
N LYS A 122 -18.77 -3.03 9.52
CA LYS A 122 -17.63 -2.38 8.82
C LYS A 122 -16.70 -1.58 9.74
N TYR A 123 -17.07 -1.40 11.02
CA TYR A 123 -16.34 -0.56 11.95
C TYR A 123 -15.93 -1.32 13.23
N PRO A 124 -14.80 -0.93 13.85
CA PRO A 124 -14.34 -1.51 15.10
C PRO A 124 -15.24 -1.19 16.28
N ASP A 125 -15.20 -2.09 17.27
CA ASP A 125 -15.71 -1.81 18.59
C ASP A 125 -14.73 -0.90 19.34
N THR A 126 -15.13 0.36 19.49
CA THR A 126 -14.37 1.44 20.11
C THR A 126 -14.72 1.71 21.56
N ARG A 127 -15.58 0.88 22.17
CA ARG A 127 -15.97 1.05 23.58
C ARG A 127 -14.77 0.84 24.48
N SER A 128 -14.82 1.44 25.68
CA SER A 128 -13.83 1.24 26.72
C SER A 128 -13.78 -0.20 27.27
N ASN A 129 -14.83 -1.01 27.04
CA ASN A 129 -14.87 -2.43 27.39
C ASN A 129 -15.50 -3.25 26.24
N PRO A 130 -14.69 -3.62 25.23
CA PRO A 130 -15.16 -4.34 24.04
C PRO A 130 -15.54 -5.81 24.32
N ASP A 131 -15.14 -6.38 25.46
CA ASP A 131 -15.47 -7.77 25.80
C ASP A 131 -16.91 -7.93 26.35
N GLU A 132 -17.53 -6.84 26.83
CA GLU A 132 -18.93 -6.85 27.26
C GLU A 132 -19.87 -6.89 26.04
N PRO A 133 -21.00 -7.61 26.11
CA PRO A 133 -22.00 -7.58 25.05
C PRO A 133 -22.48 -6.15 24.73
N ILE A 134 -22.70 -5.85 23.46
CA ILE A 134 -23.26 -4.57 23.03
C ILE A 134 -24.75 -4.52 23.42
N ASP A 135 -25.15 -3.50 24.18
CA ASP A 135 -26.57 -3.27 24.50
C ASP A 135 -27.25 -2.46 23.39
N TRP A 136 -27.69 -3.17 22.36
CA TRP A 136 -28.37 -2.59 21.20
C TRP A 136 -29.68 -1.85 21.53
N LYS A 137 -30.21 -1.91 22.76
CA LYS A 137 -31.44 -1.17 23.13
C LYS A 137 -31.18 0.23 23.65
N ASN A 138 -29.99 0.47 24.20
CA ASN A 138 -29.62 1.73 24.85
C ASN A 138 -28.61 2.55 24.04
N ILE A 139 -28.25 2.09 22.84
CA ILE A 139 -27.46 2.89 21.90
C ILE A 139 -28.34 4.00 21.33
N ASP A 140 -27.84 5.22 21.42
CA ASP A 140 -28.52 6.42 20.94
C ASP A 140 -28.38 6.56 19.42
N PHE A 141 -29.20 5.79 18.70
CA PHE A 141 -29.27 5.83 17.24
C PHE A 141 -29.94 7.09 16.69
N GLU A 142 -30.53 7.93 17.56
CA GLU A 142 -31.21 9.17 17.17
C GLU A 142 -30.23 10.34 17.06
N ASN A 143 -29.13 10.31 17.83
CA ASN A 143 -28.11 11.37 17.86
C ASN A 143 -26.85 11.04 17.04
N ASN A 144 -27.01 10.33 15.92
CA ASN A 144 -25.90 9.91 15.04
C ASN A 144 -24.85 9.08 15.76
N GLN A 145 -25.17 8.32 16.82
CA GLN A 145 -24.19 7.45 17.47
C GLN A 145 -24.39 6.00 17.05
N ILE A 146 -23.32 5.34 16.63
CA ILE A 146 -23.33 3.93 16.22
C ILE A 146 -22.20 3.19 16.94
N GLN A 147 -22.30 1.86 17.02
CA GLN A 147 -21.26 0.98 17.54
C GLN A 147 -20.87 -0.09 16.52
N GLY A 148 -19.57 -0.28 16.32
CA GLY A 148 -19.02 -1.36 15.50
C GLY A 148 -18.86 -2.67 16.28
N ILE A 149 -18.78 -3.79 15.57
CA ILE A 149 -18.66 -5.15 16.15
C ILE A 149 -17.27 -5.76 16.03
N ILE A 150 -16.34 -5.11 15.31
CA ILE A 150 -15.02 -5.70 15.01
C ILE A 150 -14.10 -5.51 16.19
N LYS A 151 -13.66 -6.61 16.81
CA LYS A 151 -12.73 -6.60 17.93
C LYS A 151 -11.31 -6.81 17.44
N PHE A 152 -10.41 -5.91 17.84
CA PHE A 152 -8.97 -6.11 17.67
C PHE A 152 -8.42 -6.82 18.89
N LYS A 153 -7.63 -7.86 18.67
CA LYS A 153 -6.91 -8.59 19.70
C LYS A 153 -5.42 -8.55 19.43
N ARG A 154 -4.62 -8.66 20.49
CA ARG A 154 -3.17 -8.82 20.39
C ARG A 154 -2.71 -10.03 21.17
N ALA A 155 -1.93 -10.87 20.52
CA ALA A 155 -1.25 -12.01 21.11
C ALA A 155 0.22 -11.67 21.32
N ASP A 156 0.65 -11.62 22.58
CA ASP A 156 2.01 -11.21 22.96
C ASP A 156 3.05 -12.32 22.71
N LYS A 157 4.31 -12.07 23.03
CA LYS A 157 5.39 -13.08 22.87
C LYS A 157 5.29 -14.31 23.80
N ASP A 158 4.36 -14.31 24.76
CA ASP A 158 4.21 -15.34 25.79
C ASP A 158 2.95 -16.20 25.56
N GLY A 159 2.24 -15.98 24.45
CA GLY A 159 1.00 -16.70 24.14
C GLY A 159 -0.27 -16.05 24.71
N ASN A 160 -0.17 -14.92 25.41
CA ASN A 160 -1.34 -14.29 26.01
C ASN A 160 -2.07 -13.46 24.96
N VAL A 161 -3.36 -13.74 24.78
CA VAL A 161 -4.24 -12.99 23.87
C VAL A 161 -5.10 -12.05 24.70
N SER A 162 -5.09 -10.77 24.34
CA SER A 162 -5.89 -9.72 24.99
C SER A 162 -6.66 -8.90 23.96
N THR A 163 -7.84 -8.42 24.32
CA THR A 163 -8.60 -7.50 23.48
C THR A 163 -8.00 -6.10 23.60
N MET A 164 -7.71 -5.48 22.46
CA MET A 164 -7.15 -4.14 22.39
C MET A 164 -8.24 -3.09 22.58
N ILE A 165 -7.90 -1.95 23.16
CA ILE A 165 -8.83 -0.85 23.45
C ILE A 165 -8.57 0.30 22.48
N TYR A 166 -9.62 0.93 21.98
CA TYR A 166 -9.46 2.12 21.15
C TYR A 166 -8.90 3.30 21.97
N THR A 167 -8.01 4.08 21.37
CA THR A 167 -7.64 5.41 21.84
C THR A 167 -7.49 6.36 20.65
N ASP A 168 -7.68 7.65 20.89
CA ASP A 168 -7.51 8.67 19.87
C ASP A 168 -6.06 8.72 19.35
N SER A 169 -5.91 9.13 18.10
CA SER A 169 -4.62 9.12 17.42
C SER A 169 -3.60 10.04 18.11
N GLU A 170 -4.03 11.15 18.71
CA GLU A 170 -3.11 12.07 19.39
C GLU A 170 -2.53 11.43 20.67
N THR A 171 -3.37 10.81 21.48
CA THR A 171 -2.96 10.07 22.69
C THR A 171 -2.06 8.89 22.31
N PHE A 172 -2.43 8.11 21.28
CA PHE A 172 -1.63 6.99 20.80
C PHE A 172 -0.22 7.43 20.38
N GLU A 173 -0.12 8.43 19.51
CA GLU A 173 1.17 8.95 19.01
C GLU A 173 1.98 9.64 20.11
N SER A 174 1.32 10.32 21.06
CA SER A 174 2.00 10.87 22.24
C SER A 174 2.65 9.77 23.09
N LYS A 175 2.00 8.61 23.24
CA LYS A 175 2.53 7.48 24.01
C LYS A 175 3.66 6.77 23.27
N ILE A 176 3.60 6.66 21.94
CA ILE A 176 4.73 6.21 21.12
C ILE A 176 5.93 7.12 21.33
N LYS A 177 5.73 8.44 21.25
CA LYS A 177 6.80 9.41 21.46
C LYS A 177 7.41 9.30 22.85
N GLU A 178 6.57 9.20 23.89
CA GLU A 178 7.03 8.99 25.27
C GLU A 178 7.93 7.75 25.39
N TYR A 179 7.52 6.62 24.78
CA TYR A 179 8.33 5.41 24.74
C TYR A 179 9.66 5.60 24.00
N ASN A 180 9.65 6.24 22.82
CA ASN A 180 10.86 6.44 22.01
C ASN A 180 11.89 7.36 22.70
N GLU A 181 11.42 8.33 23.49
CA GLU A 181 12.29 9.26 24.20
C GLU A 181 12.85 8.68 25.50
N SER A 182 12.06 7.86 26.22
CA SER A 182 12.37 7.48 27.61
C SER A 182 12.49 5.97 27.87
N GLY A 183 11.95 5.12 26.99
CA GLY A 183 11.78 3.69 27.25
C GLY A 183 10.72 3.37 28.31
N SER A 184 9.76 4.28 28.55
CA SER A 184 8.69 4.14 29.55
C SER A 184 7.89 2.84 29.40
N ASP A 185 7.95 1.96 30.40
CA ASP A 185 7.21 0.69 30.41
C ASP A 185 5.69 0.92 30.41
N SER A 186 5.20 1.96 31.10
CA SER A 186 3.77 2.30 31.10
C SER A 186 3.30 2.81 29.74
N ALA A 187 4.14 3.58 29.03
CA ALA A 187 3.87 3.96 27.66
C ALA A 187 3.80 2.71 26.78
N LYS A 188 4.82 1.84 26.84
CA LYS A 188 4.86 0.57 26.09
C LYS A 188 3.60 -0.28 26.32
N GLU A 189 3.22 -0.54 27.57
CA GLU A 189 2.03 -1.31 27.91
C GLU A 189 0.75 -0.67 27.35
N PHE A 190 0.65 0.67 27.41
CA PHE A 190 -0.47 1.40 26.84
C PHE A 190 -0.55 1.19 25.31
N VAL A 191 0.50 1.47 24.55
CA VAL A 191 0.46 1.37 23.07
C VAL A 191 0.38 -0.07 22.55
N LEU A 192 0.82 -1.07 23.33
CA LEU A 192 0.63 -2.49 22.97
C LEU A 192 -0.81 -2.97 23.25
N SER A 193 -1.49 -2.42 24.26
CA SER A 193 -2.88 -2.76 24.60
C SER A 193 -3.92 -1.92 23.88
N HIS A 194 -3.52 -0.90 23.12
CA HIS A 194 -4.42 -0.01 22.40
C HIS A 194 -4.23 -0.06 20.88
N PHE A 195 -5.28 0.26 20.16
CA PHE A 195 -5.24 0.58 18.74
C PHE A 195 -5.82 1.97 18.50
N THR A 196 -5.51 2.56 17.36
CA THR A 196 -6.15 3.80 16.92
C THR A 196 -6.63 3.66 15.47
N ILE A 197 -7.43 4.61 14.99
CA ILE A 197 -7.94 4.63 13.61
C ILE A 197 -7.34 5.84 12.91
N ASP A 198 -6.71 5.62 11.76
CA ASP A 198 -6.09 6.69 10.98
C ASP A 198 -7.04 7.30 9.95
N LYS A 199 -6.68 8.50 9.46
CA LYS A 199 -7.46 9.37 8.57
C LYS A 199 -8.43 8.64 7.65
N GLN A 200 -9.70 8.93 7.89
CA GLN A 200 -10.82 8.61 7.02
C GLN A 200 -10.70 9.34 5.69
N SER A 201 -10.69 8.58 4.59
CA SER A 201 -10.69 9.16 3.25
C SER A 201 -11.96 8.72 2.51
N ASN A 202 -12.69 9.69 1.96
CA ASN A 202 -13.77 9.43 1.02
C ASN A 202 -13.13 9.08 -0.31
N ALA A 203 -13.46 7.91 -0.86
CA ALA A 203 -12.89 7.44 -2.13
C ALA A 203 -13.35 8.23 -3.37
N ASP A 204 -14.14 9.30 -3.22
CA ASP A 204 -14.26 10.34 -4.25
C ASP A 204 -14.54 11.73 -3.63
N SER A 205 -13.50 12.56 -3.53
CA SER A 205 -13.64 14.03 -3.47
C SER A 205 -12.32 14.71 -3.83
N THR A 206 -12.35 15.31 -5.01
CA THR A 206 -11.51 16.42 -5.44
C THR A 206 -11.37 17.50 -4.37
N SER A 207 -10.17 18.11 -4.30
CA SER A 207 -9.90 19.42 -3.68
C SER A 207 -10.21 19.53 -2.17
N SER A 208 -9.25 19.14 -1.33
CA SER A 208 -9.22 19.52 0.09
C SER A 208 -9.10 21.04 0.25
N SER A 209 -10.24 21.73 0.43
CA SER A 209 -10.26 23.05 1.04
C SER A 209 -10.12 22.90 2.56
N VAL A 210 -8.88 22.86 3.04
CA VAL A 210 -8.59 23.06 4.47
C VAL A 210 -8.51 24.56 4.73
N LYS A 211 -9.31 25.05 5.67
CA LYS A 211 -9.21 26.42 6.19
C LYS A 211 -7.88 26.58 6.94
N VAL A 212 -7.08 27.55 6.52
CA VAL A 212 -5.79 27.94 7.13
C VAL A 212 -6.02 29.16 8.02
N ASP A 213 -5.71 29.06 9.31
CA ASP A 213 -5.76 30.18 10.25
C ASP A 213 -4.47 31.02 10.18
N GLY A 214 -4.58 32.21 9.58
CA GLY A 214 -3.63 33.33 9.74
C GLY A 214 -3.52 34.22 8.49
N PRO A 215 -3.78 35.55 8.55
CA PRO A 215 -3.74 36.42 7.39
C PRO A 215 -2.32 36.80 6.90
N GLU A 216 -1.24 36.25 7.44
CA GLU A 216 0.16 36.68 7.15
C GLU A 216 1.09 35.47 7.06
N LEU A 217 2.08 35.44 6.18
CA LEU A 217 3.12 34.40 6.11
C LEU A 217 4.21 34.58 7.19
N CYS A 218 4.96 33.53 7.51
CA CYS A 218 6.18 33.63 8.32
C CYS A 218 7.37 34.07 7.44
N TRP A 219 8.15 35.05 7.90
CA TRP A 219 9.39 35.44 7.23
C TRP A 219 10.41 34.27 7.27
N PRO A 220 11.08 33.94 6.15
CA PRO A 220 11.78 32.65 5.99
C PRO A 220 13.13 32.57 6.72
N VAL A 221 13.59 33.64 7.35
CA VAL A 221 14.85 33.71 8.13
C VAL A 221 14.61 34.43 9.47
N SER A 222 15.60 34.44 10.36
CA SER A 222 15.47 35.13 11.66
C SER A 222 15.02 36.59 11.50
N PRO A 223 14.05 37.08 12.30
CA PRO A 223 13.36 38.37 12.07
C PRO A 223 14.26 39.62 11.98
N GLN A 224 15.46 39.57 12.53
CA GLN A 224 16.45 40.65 12.44
C GLN A 224 17.04 40.85 11.04
N PHE A 225 16.87 39.89 10.11
CA PHE A 225 17.38 39.96 8.75
C PHE A 225 16.26 40.32 7.76
N THR A 226 16.12 41.61 7.45
CA THR A 226 15.11 42.15 6.53
C THR A 226 15.70 42.70 5.23
N THR A 227 17.02 42.64 5.05
CA THR A 227 17.68 43.21 3.87
C THR A 227 17.52 42.28 2.66
N ILE A 228 16.78 42.75 1.66
CA ILE A 228 16.62 42.09 0.36
C ILE A 228 17.73 42.60 -0.56
N THR A 229 18.66 41.72 -0.89
CA THR A 229 19.82 42.04 -1.73
C THR A 229 19.55 41.87 -3.22
N SER A 230 18.57 41.03 -3.57
CA SER A 230 18.06 40.87 -4.93
C SER A 230 16.55 40.67 -4.89
N LYS A 231 15.81 41.46 -5.67
CA LYS A 231 14.33 41.37 -5.79
C LYS A 231 13.91 40.38 -6.88
N PHE A 232 12.63 40.03 -6.91
CA PHE A 232 12.03 39.29 -8.00
C PHE A 232 12.10 40.10 -9.31
N GLY A 233 12.36 39.42 -10.44
CA GLY A 233 12.43 40.02 -11.78
C GLY A 233 13.83 39.99 -12.42
N TYR A 234 13.97 40.68 -13.55
CA TYR A 234 15.21 40.74 -14.30
C TYR A 234 16.29 41.56 -13.57
N ARG A 235 17.49 41.01 -13.41
CA ARG A 235 18.61 41.62 -12.67
C ARG A 235 19.90 41.82 -13.48
N GLY A 236 19.84 41.56 -14.79
CA GLY A 236 21.01 41.62 -15.67
C GLY A 236 22.07 40.56 -15.35
N ASN A 237 23.26 40.69 -15.92
CA ASN A 237 24.36 39.77 -15.66
C ASN A 237 24.92 40.00 -14.25
N ILE A 238 24.80 38.97 -13.40
CA ILE A 238 25.20 38.98 -12.00
C ILE A 238 26.58 38.35 -11.74
N GLY A 239 27.28 37.88 -12.76
CA GLY A 239 28.66 37.40 -12.64
C GLY A 239 28.86 36.14 -11.79
N VAL A 240 27.79 35.36 -11.59
CA VAL A 240 27.83 34.07 -10.86
C VAL A 240 27.44 32.96 -11.84
N ASP A 241 28.39 32.09 -12.17
CA ASP A 241 28.16 30.98 -13.10
C ASP A 241 27.10 30.02 -12.54
N GLY A 242 26.07 29.76 -13.36
CA GLY A 242 24.92 28.92 -12.98
C GLY A 242 23.73 29.67 -12.37
N ALA A 243 23.83 30.99 -12.17
CA ALA A 243 22.73 31.81 -11.66
C ALA A 243 21.91 32.47 -12.79
N SER A 244 20.59 32.59 -12.58
CA SER A 244 19.66 33.16 -13.57
C SER A 244 19.65 34.69 -13.57
N GLU A 245 19.61 35.30 -14.77
CA GLU A 245 19.37 36.74 -14.99
C GLU A 245 17.91 37.14 -14.74
N ASN A 246 16.97 36.18 -14.84
CA ASN A 246 15.57 36.33 -14.43
C ASN A 246 15.38 35.71 -13.05
N HIS A 247 15.34 36.56 -12.03
CA HIS A 247 15.28 36.15 -10.64
C HIS A 247 13.84 35.84 -10.21
N GLY A 248 13.53 34.56 -10.01
CA GLY A 248 12.19 34.11 -9.66
C GLY A 248 11.86 34.16 -8.18
N ALA A 249 12.63 34.89 -7.37
CA ALA A 249 12.63 34.82 -5.92
C ALA A 249 13.04 36.17 -5.29
N ILE A 250 13.17 36.21 -3.97
CA ILE A 250 13.94 37.24 -3.26
C ILE A 250 15.16 36.63 -2.58
N ASP A 251 16.27 37.37 -2.57
CA ASP A 251 17.51 36.96 -1.88
C ASP A 251 17.65 37.80 -0.59
N ILE A 252 17.53 37.13 0.57
CA ILE A 252 17.59 37.76 1.89
C ILE A 252 18.98 37.51 2.49
N ALA A 253 19.73 38.58 2.76
CA ALA A 253 21.09 38.50 3.28
C ALA A 253 21.37 39.60 4.31
N GLY A 254 22.42 39.44 5.10
CA GLY A 254 22.86 40.43 6.08
C GLY A 254 24.12 39.99 6.81
N ALA A 255 24.79 40.93 7.49
CA ALA A 255 25.98 40.61 8.27
C ALA A 255 25.63 39.61 9.39
N GLY A 256 26.27 38.44 9.39
CA GLY A 256 26.05 37.38 10.38
C GLY A 256 24.87 36.44 10.11
N ILE A 257 24.34 36.40 8.87
CA ILE A 257 23.23 35.50 8.51
C ILE A 257 23.64 34.03 8.34
N ASP A 258 24.93 33.73 8.13
CA ASP A 258 25.43 32.37 7.93
C ASP A 258 25.16 31.47 9.16
N GLY A 259 24.65 30.26 8.92
CA GLY A 259 24.29 29.30 9.96
C GLY A 259 23.02 29.64 10.76
N THR A 260 22.32 30.74 10.46
CA THR A 260 21.06 31.11 11.13
C THR A 260 19.88 30.25 10.64
N PRO A 261 18.82 30.04 11.44
CA PRO A 261 17.68 29.21 11.04
C PRO A 261 16.92 29.71 9.80
N VAL A 262 16.45 28.76 9.00
CA VAL A 262 15.47 28.93 7.91
C VAL A 262 14.12 28.36 8.38
N TYR A 263 13.02 29.08 8.14
CA TYR A 263 11.68 28.72 8.61
C TYR A 263 10.69 28.51 7.46
N ALA A 264 9.78 27.54 7.62
CA ALA A 264 8.63 27.37 6.72
C ALA A 264 7.72 28.62 6.79
N CYS A 265 7.36 29.18 5.63
CA CYS A 265 6.60 30.43 5.54
C CYS A 265 5.10 30.22 5.83
N GLU A 266 4.61 29.01 5.62
CA GLU A 266 3.26 28.57 5.97
C GLU A 266 3.29 27.05 6.21
N GLU A 267 2.23 26.51 6.80
CA GLU A 267 2.09 25.05 6.95
C GLU A 267 2.02 24.36 5.58
N GLY A 268 2.53 23.14 5.50
CA GLY A 268 2.57 22.41 4.24
C GLY A 268 3.25 21.06 4.36
N THR A 269 3.41 20.38 3.23
CA THR A 269 4.08 19.09 3.12
C THR A 269 5.39 19.26 2.35
N VAL A 270 6.50 18.80 2.92
CA VAL A 270 7.82 18.85 2.29
C VAL A 270 7.81 17.93 1.07
N LEU A 271 7.95 18.50 -0.12
CA LEU A 271 7.99 17.72 -1.37
C LEU A 271 9.38 17.15 -1.66
N TYR A 272 10.41 17.86 -1.22
CA TYR A 272 11.78 17.62 -1.61
C TYR A 272 12.76 18.27 -0.64
N THR A 273 13.85 17.55 -0.33
CA THR A 273 15.00 18.09 0.40
C THR A 273 16.31 17.53 -0.14
N THR A 274 17.40 18.28 0.05
CA THR A 274 18.78 17.83 -0.18
C THR A 274 19.66 18.28 0.97
N ASN A 275 20.52 17.39 1.47
CA ASN A 275 21.26 17.65 2.71
C ASN A 275 22.76 17.30 2.66
N SER A 276 23.29 16.90 1.49
CA SER A 276 24.60 16.24 1.39
C SER A 276 25.48 16.69 0.21
N GLY A 277 25.16 17.80 -0.48
CA GLY A 277 25.92 18.24 -1.66
C GLY A 277 26.28 19.73 -1.65
N ASP A 278 27.55 20.05 -1.93
CA ASP A 278 28.02 21.43 -2.16
C ASP A 278 27.65 21.94 -3.57
N TYR A 279 27.38 21.02 -4.52
CA TYR A 279 26.95 21.35 -5.88
C TYR A 279 25.82 20.40 -6.35
N ASN A 280 24.57 20.86 -6.21
CA ASN A 280 23.37 20.18 -6.69
C ASN A 280 22.64 21.10 -7.70
N GLY A 281 23.34 21.45 -8.77
CA GLY A 281 22.95 22.56 -9.65
C GLY A 281 23.07 23.94 -8.97
N GLY A 282 22.46 24.96 -9.57
CA GLY A 282 22.53 26.34 -9.06
C GLY A 282 21.94 26.55 -7.67
N ALA A 283 21.07 25.65 -7.18
CA ALA A 283 20.32 25.80 -5.91
C ALA A 283 21.07 25.32 -4.64
N GLY A 284 22.10 24.47 -4.77
CA GLY A 284 22.78 23.88 -3.61
C GLY A 284 21.85 22.99 -2.77
N ASN A 285 21.94 23.09 -1.44
CA ASN A 285 21.01 22.41 -0.54
C ASN A 285 19.72 23.24 -0.38
N TRP A 286 18.56 22.60 -0.48
CA TRP A 286 17.28 23.29 -0.48
C TRP A 286 16.13 22.43 0.04
N VAL A 287 15.05 23.10 0.47
CA VAL A 287 13.78 22.52 0.90
C VAL A 287 12.65 23.07 0.03
N VAL A 288 11.72 22.22 -0.39
CA VAL A 288 10.50 22.58 -1.13
C VAL A 288 9.28 22.15 -0.34
N ILE A 289 8.33 23.06 -0.11
CA ILE A 289 7.11 22.81 0.66
C ILE A 289 5.89 23.13 -0.19
N ASP A 290 4.94 22.19 -0.23
CA ASP A 290 3.60 22.38 -0.81
C ASP A 290 2.62 22.80 0.28
N HIS A 291 2.01 23.95 0.12
CA HIS A 291 1.06 24.54 1.08
C HIS A 291 -0.40 24.23 0.74
N GLY A 292 -0.65 23.46 -0.32
CA GLY A 292 -1.99 23.28 -0.88
C GLY A 292 -2.47 24.51 -1.66
N ASN A 293 -3.67 24.42 -2.26
CA ASN A 293 -4.26 25.47 -3.11
C ASN A 293 -3.31 26.00 -4.19
N GLY A 294 -2.38 25.18 -4.67
CA GLY A 294 -1.41 25.52 -5.72
C GLY A 294 -0.21 26.35 -5.27
N TYR A 295 -0.04 26.64 -3.97
CA TYR A 295 1.12 27.39 -3.48
C TYR A 295 2.28 26.47 -3.10
N VAL A 296 3.47 26.75 -3.63
CA VAL A 296 4.72 26.04 -3.30
C VAL A 296 5.78 27.05 -2.92
N SER A 297 6.45 26.85 -1.79
CA SER A 297 7.62 27.64 -1.40
C SER A 297 8.92 26.85 -1.55
N LYS A 298 10.01 27.55 -1.89
CA LYS A 298 11.35 26.96 -2.03
C LYS A 298 12.38 27.82 -1.30
N TYR A 299 13.26 27.15 -0.56
CA TYR A 299 14.31 27.76 0.25
C TYR A 299 15.63 27.15 -0.16
N MET A 300 16.60 27.94 -0.65
CA MET A 300 17.83 27.40 -1.23
C MET A 300 19.12 27.85 -0.50
N HIS A 301 20.25 27.31 -0.95
CA HIS A 301 21.60 27.59 -0.46
C HIS A 301 21.87 27.21 1.01
N HIS A 302 21.19 26.18 1.54
CA HIS A 302 21.36 25.74 2.93
C HIS A 302 22.76 25.20 3.24
N GLN A 303 23.15 25.24 4.52
CA GLN A 303 24.38 24.62 4.98
C GLN A 303 24.30 23.08 4.87
N THR A 304 25.37 22.44 4.40
CA THR A 304 25.46 20.97 4.28
C THR A 304 25.24 20.29 5.65
N GLY A 305 24.35 19.30 5.70
CA GLY A 305 23.97 18.58 6.92
C GLY A 305 23.02 19.35 7.87
N SER A 306 22.53 20.54 7.49
CA SER A 306 21.68 21.37 8.36
C SER A 306 20.17 21.17 8.18
N THR A 307 19.74 20.42 7.17
CA THR A 307 18.30 20.17 6.92
C THR A 307 17.76 19.23 7.98
N VAL A 308 16.66 19.62 8.63
CA VAL A 308 16.04 18.89 9.76
C VAL A 308 14.67 18.31 9.43
N VAL A 309 14.28 18.35 8.15
CA VAL A 309 13.03 17.80 7.60
C VAL A 309 13.31 16.91 6.39
N SER A 310 12.40 15.99 6.09
CA SER A 310 12.47 15.00 5.00
C SER A 310 11.26 15.09 4.07
N PRO A 311 11.36 14.63 2.80
CA PRO A 311 10.20 14.57 1.90
C PRO A 311 9.07 13.73 2.51
N GLY A 312 7.85 14.28 2.50
CA GLY A 312 6.68 13.70 3.16
C GLY A 312 6.37 14.31 4.53
N ASP A 313 7.34 14.97 5.18
CA ASP A 313 7.11 15.62 6.46
C ASP A 313 6.08 16.74 6.33
N LYS A 314 5.14 16.79 7.27
CA LYS A 314 4.28 17.97 7.45
C LYS A 314 5.01 18.99 8.30
N VAL A 315 5.11 20.21 7.80
CA VAL A 315 5.72 21.33 8.51
C VAL A 315 4.64 22.31 8.92
N LYS A 316 4.76 22.86 10.13
CA LYS A 316 3.93 23.99 10.56
C LYS A 316 4.56 25.30 10.11
N LYS A 317 3.75 26.34 9.96
CA LYS A 317 4.23 27.72 9.79
C LYS A 317 5.23 28.11 10.89
N GLY A 318 6.38 28.64 10.48
CA GLY A 318 7.46 29.00 11.39
C GLY A 318 8.29 27.83 11.91
N GLN A 319 8.01 26.58 11.49
CA GLN A 319 8.86 25.44 11.82
C GLN A 319 10.24 25.62 11.17
N MET A 320 11.30 25.40 11.94
CA MET A 320 12.67 25.40 11.42
C MET A 320 12.86 24.22 10.48
N ILE A 321 13.39 24.48 9.28
CA ILE A 321 13.57 23.47 8.23
C ILE A 321 15.03 23.24 7.86
N ALA A 322 15.89 24.26 8.01
CA ALA A 322 17.32 24.18 7.73
C ALA A 322 18.10 25.34 8.39
N LYS A 323 19.39 25.48 8.07
CA LYS A 323 20.20 26.68 8.35
C LYS A 323 20.67 27.35 7.06
N VAL A 324 20.73 28.69 7.06
CA VAL A 324 21.27 29.51 5.96
C VAL A 324 22.73 29.11 5.72
N GLY A 325 23.12 29.02 4.46
CA GLY A 325 24.49 28.73 4.05
C GLY A 325 24.82 29.40 2.72
N THR A 326 25.76 28.81 1.98
CA THR A 326 26.24 29.33 0.69
C THR A 326 26.48 28.24 -0.35
N THR A 327 25.77 27.10 -0.26
CA THR A 327 25.95 25.98 -1.20
C THR A 327 25.35 26.27 -2.58
N GLY A 328 25.86 25.66 -3.64
CA GLY A 328 25.43 25.92 -5.02
C GLY A 328 25.98 27.23 -5.63
N ALA A 329 25.26 27.80 -6.60
CA ALA A 329 25.66 29.02 -7.30
C ALA A 329 25.29 30.28 -6.48
N SER A 330 26.12 30.59 -5.48
CA SER A 330 25.92 31.70 -4.55
C SER A 330 27.15 32.60 -4.46
N SER A 331 26.95 33.92 -4.41
CA SER A 331 28.03 34.90 -4.18
C SER A 331 28.36 35.09 -2.68
N GLY A 332 27.59 34.48 -1.77
CA GLY A 332 27.79 34.55 -0.33
C GLY A 332 26.55 34.12 0.47
N PRO A 333 26.63 34.00 1.81
CA PRO A 333 25.53 33.48 2.62
C PRO A 333 24.22 34.27 2.48
N HIS A 334 23.16 33.62 2.00
CA HIS A 334 21.83 34.21 1.87
C HIS A 334 20.75 33.11 1.80
N CYS A 335 19.49 33.49 2.04
CA CYS A 335 18.34 32.64 1.76
C CYS A 335 17.68 33.11 0.45
N HIS A 336 17.74 32.25 -0.57
CA HIS A 336 16.95 32.43 -1.80
C HIS A 336 15.56 31.86 -1.55
N PHE A 337 14.57 32.74 -1.45
CA PHE A 337 13.21 32.41 -1.08
C PHE A 337 12.25 32.66 -2.24
N GLN A 338 11.65 31.59 -2.74
CA GLN A 338 10.78 31.59 -3.92
C GLN A 338 9.37 31.12 -3.54
N ILE A 339 8.36 31.74 -4.15
CA ILE A 339 6.97 31.28 -4.09
C ILE A 339 6.48 31.01 -5.52
N GLU A 340 5.79 29.90 -5.69
CA GLU A 340 5.08 29.53 -6.92
C GLU A 340 3.57 29.40 -6.63
N LYS A 341 2.74 29.83 -7.57
CA LYS A 341 1.29 29.58 -7.60
C LYS A 341 0.95 28.86 -8.89
N ASP A 342 0.39 27.66 -8.78
CA ASP A 342 0.02 26.78 -9.91
C ASP A 342 1.19 26.57 -10.89
N GLY A 343 2.40 26.44 -10.33
CA GLY A 343 3.66 26.27 -11.08
C GLY A 343 4.26 27.54 -11.67
N VAL A 344 3.62 28.71 -11.51
CA VAL A 344 4.13 30.00 -11.95
C VAL A 344 4.84 30.71 -10.79
N LYS A 345 6.08 31.16 -11.00
CA LYS A 345 6.83 31.94 -10.00
C LYS A 345 6.19 33.31 -9.83
N ILE A 346 5.95 33.70 -8.59
CA ILE A 346 5.33 34.97 -8.23
C ILE A 346 6.23 35.73 -7.26
N ASP A 347 6.23 37.05 -7.31
CA ASP A 347 7.04 37.88 -6.40
C ASP A 347 6.69 37.60 -4.93
N PRO A 348 7.59 37.03 -4.11
CA PRO A 348 7.31 36.75 -2.71
C PRO A 348 6.88 37.98 -1.91
N LEU A 349 7.22 39.20 -2.35
CA LEU A 349 6.82 40.43 -1.65
C LEU A 349 5.32 40.76 -1.77
N GLN A 350 4.59 40.15 -2.69
CA GLN A 350 3.14 40.36 -2.82
C GLN A 350 2.31 39.77 -1.66
N PHE A 351 2.95 39.12 -0.70
CA PHE A 351 2.32 38.58 0.51
C PHE A 351 2.72 39.39 1.73
N LYS A 352 1.84 39.40 2.74
CA LYS A 352 2.14 40.03 4.03
C LYS A 352 2.89 39.06 4.95
N TYR A 353 4.00 39.48 5.56
CA TYR A 353 4.75 38.65 6.51
C TYR A 353 4.63 39.13 7.96
N ASN A 354 4.80 38.21 8.91
CA ASN A 354 4.68 38.42 10.36
C ASN A 354 5.70 39.43 10.95
N ASN A 355 6.73 39.82 10.20
CA ASN A 355 7.70 40.85 10.57
C ASN A 355 7.44 42.20 9.88
N GLY A 356 6.30 42.36 9.20
CA GLY A 356 5.92 43.58 8.49
C GLY A 356 6.56 43.75 7.11
N MET A 357 7.24 42.73 6.60
CA MET A 357 7.76 42.71 5.22
C MET A 357 6.65 42.37 4.22
N GLY A 358 6.89 42.72 2.95
CA GLY A 358 5.94 42.54 1.84
C GLY A 358 4.94 43.69 1.68
N ASP A 359 4.37 43.83 0.48
CA ASP A 359 3.41 44.87 0.09
C ASP A 359 1.96 44.35 -0.06
N GLY A 360 1.75 43.05 0.17
CA GLY A 360 0.44 42.38 0.09
C GLY A 360 -0.52 42.63 1.26
N SER A 361 -1.81 42.38 1.00
CA SER A 361 -2.87 42.48 2.02
C SER A 361 -3.06 41.21 2.87
N GLY A 362 -2.44 40.08 2.51
CA GLY A 362 -2.46 38.87 3.33
C GLY A 362 -1.58 37.70 2.85
N GLY A 363 -1.77 36.51 3.46
CA GLY A 363 -1.09 35.25 3.15
C GLY A 363 -1.80 34.40 2.08
N PHE A 364 -1.43 33.12 1.96
CA PHE A 364 -2.01 32.20 0.97
C PHE A 364 -3.53 32.07 1.18
N GLY A 365 -4.32 32.65 0.25
CA GLY A 365 -5.79 32.64 0.30
C GLY A 365 -6.46 33.97 0.67
N SER A 366 -5.71 35.03 0.97
CA SER A 366 -6.27 36.38 1.11
C SER A 366 -6.52 37.00 -0.27
N GLY A 367 -7.66 36.69 -0.88
CA GLY A 367 -8.02 37.26 -2.18
C GLY A 367 -8.33 38.75 -2.08
N SER A 368 -7.50 39.59 -2.68
CA SER A 368 -7.98 40.83 -3.30
C SER A 368 -7.27 41.06 -4.64
N ASN A 369 -8.08 41.08 -5.68
CA ASN A 369 -7.73 41.58 -7.00
C ASN A 369 -7.39 43.07 -6.87
N SER A 370 -6.15 43.46 -7.16
CA SER A 370 -5.74 44.84 -7.41
C SER A 370 -4.34 44.80 -8.03
N SER A 371 -4.02 45.43 -9.15
CA SER A 371 -4.80 46.06 -10.21
C SER A 371 -3.78 46.35 -11.32
N THR A 372 -4.09 45.98 -12.55
CA THR A 372 -3.59 46.73 -13.70
C THR A 372 -4.31 48.07 -13.70
N ASN A 373 -3.56 49.16 -13.81
CA ASN A 373 -4.11 50.47 -14.16
C ASN A 373 -4.99 50.34 -15.41
N ASP A 374 -6.27 50.71 -15.32
CA ASP A 374 -6.76 51.93 -15.97
C ASP A 374 -8.30 52.06 -15.87
N MET A 375 -8.69 53.23 -15.33
CA MET A 375 -9.82 54.10 -15.70
C MET A 375 -11.19 53.54 -16.13
N ALA A 376 -12.18 53.99 -15.35
CA ALA A 376 -13.40 54.72 -15.77
C ALA A 376 -14.77 53.99 -15.75
N SER A 377 -15.61 54.56 -14.88
CA SER A 377 -17.01 54.96 -15.07
C SER A 377 -18.15 53.91 -15.05
N SER A 378 -18.86 53.98 -13.92
CA SER A 378 -20.29 54.32 -13.76
C SER A 378 -21.39 53.32 -14.10
N GLU A 379 -22.25 53.17 -13.09
CA GLU A 379 -23.71 53.13 -13.10
C GLU A 379 -24.45 51.81 -13.42
N ASP A 380 -25.06 51.31 -12.35
CA ASP A 380 -26.50 51.02 -12.20
C ASP A 380 -27.18 49.80 -12.83
N THR A 381 -28.14 49.33 -12.02
CA THR A 381 -29.41 48.63 -12.29
C THR A 381 -29.48 47.10 -12.37
N GLU A 382 -30.16 46.57 -11.35
CA GLU A 382 -31.36 45.71 -11.35
C GLU A 382 -31.40 44.35 -12.08
N SER A 383 -31.94 43.42 -11.30
CA SER A 383 -32.58 42.14 -11.59
C SER A 383 -33.09 41.87 -13.01
N SER A 384 -32.83 40.65 -13.49
CA SER A 384 -33.90 39.76 -13.97
C SER A 384 -33.39 38.33 -14.10
N GLU A 385 -34.28 37.39 -13.78
CA GLU A 385 -34.25 35.99 -14.19
C GLU A 385 -33.90 35.85 -15.68
N ASP A 386 -33.04 34.88 -16.05
CA ASP A 386 -33.49 33.84 -16.98
C ASP A 386 -32.52 32.66 -17.10
N THR A 387 -33.17 31.55 -17.41
CA THR A 387 -32.75 30.19 -17.74
C THR A 387 -31.49 30.03 -18.62
N ALA A 388 -30.63 29.07 -18.25
CA ALA A 388 -29.70 28.43 -19.19
C ALA A 388 -29.50 26.95 -18.85
N SER A 389 -29.97 26.11 -19.77
CA SER A 389 -29.61 24.71 -19.95
C SER A 389 -28.10 24.58 -20.18
N SER A 390 -27.47 23.62 -19.49
CA SER A 390 -26.24 22.97 -19.97
C SER A 390 -26.29 21.49 -19.59
N ASN A 391 -26.28 20.66 -20.64
CA ASN A 391 -26.03 19.22 -20.55
C ASN A 391 -24.62 19.00 -19.99
N ASP A 392 -24.53 18.46 -18.77
CA ASP A 392 -23.36 17.73 -18.28
C ASP A 392 -23.74 16.25 -18.18
N SER A 393 -23.10 15.40 -18.99
CA SER A 393 -23.13 13.96 -18.80
C SER A 393 -22.30 13.62 -17.57
N LYS A 394 -22.97 13.57 -16.40
CA LYS A 394 -22.39 13.09 -15.14
C LYS A 394 -21.96 11.63 -15.27
N SER A 395 -20.74 11.37 -14.81
CA SER A 395 -20.28 10.02 -14.42
C SER A 395 -21.21 9.49 -13.34
N SER A 396 -21.68 8.24 -13.49
CA SER A 396 -22.67 7.64 -12.61
C SER A 396 -22.04 6.65 -11.64
N THR A 397 -21.89 7.02 -10.36
CA THR A 397 -21.24 6.17 -9.35
C THR A 397 -21.76 6.43 -7.94
N ARG A 398 -22.05 5.35 -7.18
CA ARG A 398 -22.48 5.40 -5.77
C ARG A 398 -21.49 6.21 -4.91
N PRO A 399 -21.95 6.99 -3.90
CA PRO A 399 -21.05 7.64 -2.94
C PRO A 399 -20.06 6.64 -2.35
N ALA A 400 -18.78 6.94 -2.52
CA ALA A 400 -17.73 6.04 -2.08
C ALA A 400 -17.73 5.93 -0.54
N ALA A 401 -17.66 4.71 -0.03
CA ALA A 401 -17.61 4.49 1.42
C ALA A 401 -16.34 5.11 2.02
N THR A 402 -16.46 5.62 3.26
CA THR A 402 -15.30 6.09 4.02
C THR A 402 -14.37 4.92 4.32
N THR A 403 -13.14 4.97 3.79
CA THR A 403 -12.13 3.97 4.12
C THR A 403 -11.45 4.31 5.45
N CYS A 404 -11.36 3.33 6.34
CA CYS A 404 -10.74 3.43 7.67
C CYS A 404 -9.60 2.43 7.79
N TYR A 405 -8.46 2.88 8.33
CA TYR A 405 -7.32 2.02 8.65
C TYR A 405 -7.15 1.96 10.16
N VAL A 406 -6.79 0.78 10.69
CA VAL A 406 -6.43 0.64 12.11
C VAL A 406 -4.91 0.66 12.24
N LYS A 407 -4.41 1.42 13.20
CA LYS A 407 -2.98 1.49 13.55
C LYS A 407 -2.72 0.73 14.84
N VAL A 408 -1.68 -0.10 14.80
CA VAL A 408 -1.15 -0.83 15.95
C VAL A 408 0.35 -0.64 16.08
N ALA A 409 0.87 -0.72 17.30
CA ALA A 409 2.28 -0.46 17.55
C ALA A 409 3.20 -1.63 17.16
N THR A 410 4.35 -1.31 16.57
CA THR A 410 5.48 -2.23 16.29
C THR A 410 6.70 -1.72 17.05
N LEU A 411 7.43 -2.63 17.70
CA LEU A 411 8.50 -2.34 18.63
C LEU A 411 9.85 -2.90 18.14
N THR A 412 10.86 -2.06 18.26
CA THR A 412 12.28 -2.42 18.15
C THR A 412 13.06 -1.77 19.29
N GLN A 413 13.85 -2.57 20.00
CA GLN A 413 14.72 -2.09 21.07
C GLN A 413 16.14 -2.58 20.80
N THR A 414 17.11 -1.66 20.81
CA THR A 414 18.52 -2.00 20.60
C THR A 414 19.34 -1.53 21.79
N ASN A 415 19.95 -2.46 22.53
CA ASN A 415 20.96 -2.15 23.54
C ASN A 415 22.36 -2.38 22.96
N THR A 416 23.27 -1.43 23.12
CA THR A 416 24.68 -1.54 22.76
C THR A 416 25.53 -1.27 23.98
N LYS A 417 26.27 -2.28 24.41
CA LYS A 417 27.17 -2.23 25.55
C LYS A 417 28.61 -2.47 25.09
N VAL A 418 29.53 -1.61 25.52
CA VAL A 418 30.97 -1.71 25.26
C VAL A 418 31.68 -1.80 26.60
N GLU A 419 32.32 -2.94 26.85
CA GLU A 419 33.12 -3.23 28.02
C GLU A 419 34.58 -3.34 27.60
N THR A 420 35.48 -2.60 28.24
CA THR A 420 36.89 -2.58 27.84
C THR A 420 37.80 -2.30 29.03
N ASN A 421 38.99 -2.90 29.02
CA ASN A 421 40.10 -2.54 29.91
C ASN A 421 41.20 -1.74 29.18
N ASP A 422 40.99 -1.39 27.91
CA ASP A 422 41.88 -0.51 27.16
C ASP A 422 41.60 0.96 27.53
N PRO A 423 42.59 1.69 28.08
CA PRO A 423 42.41 3.09 28.45
C PRO A 423 42.09 4.02 27.27
N ASN A 424 42.29 3.59 26.02
CA ASN A 424 41.99 4.38 24.83
C ASN A 424 40.58 4.16 24.29
N VAL A 425 39.86 3.15 24.78
CA VAL A 425 38.48 2.85 24.38
C VAL A 425 37.54 3.28 25.50
N LYS A 426 36.48 4.02 25.16
CA LYS A 426 35.48 4.44 26.15
C LYS A 426 34.44 3.34 26.33
N ALA A 427 34.27 2.88 27.57
CA ALA A 427 33.13 2.05 27.94
C ALA A 427 31.82 2.83 27.76
N SER A 428 30.76 2.14 27.32
CA SER A 428 29.45 2.75 27.10
C SER A 428 28.35 1.71 27.26
N ASP A 429 27.17 2.14 27.71
CA ASP A 429 25.95 1.34 27.69
C ASP A 429 24.83 2.26 27.20
N LYS A 430 24.28 1.95 26.03
CA LYS A 430 23.27 2.79 25.37
C LYS A 430 22.14 1.92 24.85
N THR A 431 20.92 2.25 25.26
CA THR A 431 19.71 1.67 24.70
C THR A 431 19.03 2.69 23.78
N VAL A 432 18.54 2.23 22.64
CA VAL A 432 17.69 2.96 21.71
C VAL A 432 16.33 2.26 21.71
N TYR A 433 15.30 3.02 22.00
CA TYR A 433 13.90 2.58 21.97
C TYR A 433 13.26 3.12 20.70
N ASN A 434 12.62 2.24 19.94
CA ASN A 434 11.94 2.62 18.71
C ASN A 434 10.61 1.88 18.62
N MET A 435 9.53 2.62 18.62
CA MET A 435 8.18 2.15 18.39
C MET A 435 7.60 2.94 17.23
N THR A 436 7.02 2.20 16.31
CA THR A 436 6.42 2.67 15.07
C THR A 436 4.99 2.14 14.99
N THR A 437 4.26 2.49 13.94
CA THR A 437 2.90 2.01 13.70
C THR A 437 2.83 1.15 12.44
N THR A 438 1.99 0.12 12.49
CA THR A 438 1.58 -0.68 11.33
C THR A 438 0.12 -0.38 11.04
N GLU A 439 -0.18 0.00 9.80
CA GLU A 439 -1.55 0.22 9.32
C GLU A 439 -2.18 -1.09 8.85
N ILE A 440 -3.44 -1.31 9.21
CA ILE A 440 -4.21 -2.49 8.91
C ILE A 440 -5.40 -2.06 8.05
N ASN A 441 -5.43 -2.52 6.79
CA ASN A 441 -6.62 -2.41 5.94
C ASN A 441 -7.63 -3.49 6.32
N TYR A 442 -8.28 -3.31 7.47
CA TYR A 442 -9.19 -4.30 8.01
C TYR A 442 -10.51 -4.38 7.23
N GLN A 443 -10.90 -3.32 6.52
CA GLN A 443 -12.16 -3.28 5.80
C GLN A 443 -12.19 -4.27 4.63
N GLU A 444 -11.07 -4.47 3.92
CA GLU A 444 -10.95 -5.53 2.90
C GLU A 444 -11.13 -6.94 3.46
N LEU A 445 -10.70 -7.18 4.71
CA LEU A 445 -10.87 -8.48 5.37
C LEU A 445 -12.34 -8.75 5.70
N VAL A 446 -13.11 -7.71 6.04
CA VAL A 446 -14.47 -7.88 6.58
C VAL A 446 -15.58 -7.63 5.56
N ASP A 447 -15.29 -7.02 4.41
CA ASP A 447 -16.29 -6.59 3.41
C ASP A 447 -17.23 -7.73 2.97
N LYS A 448 -16.68 -8.93 2.75
CA LYS A 448 -17.51 -10.09 2.36
C LYS A 448 -18.49 -10.53 3.45
N TYR A 449 -18.25 -10.18 4.71
CA TYR A 449 -19.09 -10.56 5.85
C TYR A 449 -20.17 -9.52 6.16
N THR A 450 -20.13 -8.35 5.50
CA THR A 450 -21.09 -7.26 5.69
C THR A 450 -22.52 -7.66 5.32
N MET A 451 -23.49 -7.06 6.00
CA MET A 451 -24.91 -7.09 5.62
C MET A 451 -25.30 -5.77 4.94
N PRO A 452 -25.37 -5.68 3.61
CA PRO A 452 -25.68 -4.43 2.93
C PRO A 452 -27.13 -4.00 3.17
N PHE A 453 -27.37 -2.69 3.28
CA PHE A 453 -28.73 -2.15 3.34
C PHE A 453 -29.57 -2.60 2.13
N ASP A 454 -28.98 -2.58 0.93
CA ASP A 454 -29.67 -2.90 -0.33
C ASP A 454 -30.24 -4.32 -0.34
N LEU A 455 -29.58 -5.29 0.33
CA LEU A 455 -30.09 -6.65 0.46
C LEU A 455 -31.34 -6.69 1.35
N LEU A 456 -31.29 -6.01 2.50
CA LEU A 456 -32.43 -5.91 3.42
C LEU A 456 -33.60 -5.17 2.77
N TRP A 457 -33.32 -4.10 2.03
CA TRP A 457 -34.32 -3.31 1.33
C TRP A 457 -34.99 -4.11 0.20
N ALA A 458 -34.22 -4.82 -0.63
CA ALA A 458 -34.77 -5.66 -1.68
C ALA A 458 -35.70 -6.77 -1.12
N LEU A 459 -35.30 -7.40 -0.01
CA LEU A 459 -36.12 -8.40 0.67
C LEU A 459 -37.39 -7.79 1.30
N LEU A 460 -37.33 -6.54 1.77
CA LEU A 460 -38.48 -5.80 2.29
C LEU A 460 -39.47 -5.45 1.19
N VAL A 461 -38.97 -4.90 0.08
CA VAL A 461 -39.77 -4.48 -1.08
C VAL A 461 -40.49 -5.67 -1.70
N VAL A 462 -39.77 -6.75 -1.99
CA VAL A 462 -40.36 -7.93 -2.65
C VAL A 462 -41.21 -8.74 -1.67
N GLY A 463 -40.78 -8.81 -0.42
CA GLY A 463 -41.41 -9.65 0.59
C GLY A 463 -42.53 -9.00 1.38
N GLU A 464 -42.66 -7.68 1.34
CA GLU A 464 -43.65 -6.87 2.07
C GLU A 464 -43.73 -7.26 3.56
N SER A 465 -42.59 -7.53 4.20
CA SER A 465 -42.55 -7.91 5.62
C SER A 465 -41.41 -7.27 6.38
N GLN A 466 -41.78 -6.20 7.06
CA GLN A 466 -40.93 -5.47 8.00
C GLN A 466 -40.38 -6.39 9.11
N GLY A 467 -41.22 -7.20 9.75
CA GLY A 467 -40.77 -8.09 10.82
C GLY A 467 -39.70 -9.09 10.38
N PHE A 468 -39.78 -9.59 9.15
CA PHE A 468 -38.78 -10.50 8.58
C PHE A 468 -37.41 -9.82 8.43
N VAL A 469 -37.36 -8.63 7.81
CA VAL A 469 -36.09 -7.91 7.59
C VAL A 469 -35.49 -7.34 8.86
N MET A 470 -36.31 -6.98 9.85
CA MET A 470 -35.80 -6.54 11.17
C MET A 470 -35.07 -7.67 11.91
N GLU A 471 -35.57 -8.91 11.81
CA GLU A 471 -34.87 -10.08 12.37
C GLU A 471 -33.60 -10.44 11.59
N LEU A 472 -33.53 -10.13 10.28
CA LEU A 472 -32.30 -10.27 9.51
C LEU A 472 -31.27 -9.21 9.90
N ALA A 473 -31.69 -7.95 10.11
CA ALA A 473 -30.83 -6.91 10.65
C ALA A 473 -30.26 -7.34 12.02
N ASP A 474 -31.07 -7.93 12.89
CA ASP A 474 -30.61 -8.48 14.17
C ASP A 474 -29.47 -9.51 14.03
N LEU A 475 -29.36 -10.23 12.91
CA LEU A 475 -28.22 -11.11 12.67
C LEU A 475 -26.90 -10.33 12.52
N ALA A 476 -26.93 -9.16 11.88
CA ALA A 476 -25.76 -8.29 11.74
C ALA A 476 -25.34 -7.72 13.10
N TYR A 477 -26.30 -7.26 13.91
CA TYR A 477 -26.05 -6.77 15.27
C TYR A 477 -25.53 -7.84 16.24
N ASN A 478 -25.95 -9.09 16.06
CA ASN A 478 -25.46 -10.22 16.88
C ASN A 478 -24.22 -10.90 16.28
N SER A 479 -23.62 -10.33 15.25
CA SER A 479 -22.38 -10.85 14.67
C SER A 479 -21.17 -10.47 15.51
N GLU A 480 -20.10 -11.25 15.41
CA GLU A 480 -18.82 -10.97 16.05
C GLU A 480 -17.68 -11.25 15.08
N ILE A 481 -16.79 -10.27 14.90
CA ILE A 481 -15.59 -10.39 14.08
C ILE A 481 -14.38 -10.09 14.97
N GLU A 482 -13.37 -10.96 14.92
CA GLU A 482 -12.11 -10.79 15.63
C GLU A 482 -10.94 -10.77 14.64
N ILE A 483 -10.12 -9.72 14.74
CA ILE A 483 -8.86 -9.58 14.03
C ILE A 483 -7.76 -9.61 15.07
N THR A 484 -6.82 -10.54 14.94
CA THR A 484 -5.74 -10.72 15.92
C THR A 484 -4.41 -10.32 15.33
N VAL A 485 -3.67 -9.51 16.09
CA VAL A 485 -2.28 -9.13 15.85
C VAL A 485 -1.38 -10.04 16.68
N TYR A 486 -0.57 -10.86 16.02
CA TYR A 486 0.36 -11.80 16.63
C TYR A 486 1.77 -11.19 16.64
N ASP A 487 2.37 -11.06 17.82
CA ASP A 487 3.74 -10.59 18.00
C ASP A 487 4.74 -11.74 17.82
N ASN A 488 5.25 -11.92 16.59
CA ASN A 488 6.37 -12.84 16.35
C ASN A 488 7.66 -12.16 16.83
N TYR A 489 8.18 -12.59 17.97
CA TYR A 489 9.28 -11.93 18.64
C TYR A 489 10.63 -12.52 18.23
N ARG A 490 11.60 -11.66 17.99
CA ARG A 490 12.98 -12.02 17.66
C ARG A 490 13.95 -11.20 18.51
N LYS A 491 14.92 -11.87 19.11
CA LYS A 491 16.03 -11.26 19.83
C LYS A 491 17.34 -11.72 19.22
N ASN A 492 18.07 -10.78 18.64
CA ASN A 492 19.42 -11.00 18.13
C ASN A 492 20.45 -10.47 19.15
N THR A 493 21.44 -11.27 19.49
CA THR A 493 22.54 -10.92 20.39
C THR A 493 23.85 -11.10 19.65
N ASP A 494 24.46 -9.99 19.24
CA ASP A 494 25.77 -9.93 18.60
C ASP A 494 26.82 -9.56 19.64
N ILE A 495 27.79 -10.43 19.87
CA ILE A 495 28.93 -10.19 20.74
C ILE A 495 30.18 -10.17 19.87
N ASP A 496 30.82 -9.03 19.84
CA ASP A 496 32.07 -8.79 19.14
C ASP A 496 33.17 -8.56 20.18
N LYS A 497 34.13 -9.46 20.25
CA LYS A 497 35.16 -9.46 21.30
C LYS A 497 36.55 -9.48 20.69
N TRP A 498 37.28 -8.40 20.94
CA TRP A 498 38.68 -8.25 20.60
C TRP A 498 39.56 -8.48 21.81
N THR A 499 40.57 -9.34 21.66
CA THR A 499 41.68 -9.46 22.62
C THR A 499 42.99 -9.25 21.92
N TYR A 500 43.86 -8.42 22.48
CA TYR A 500 45.17 -8.16 21.90
C TYR A 500 46.16 -7.71 22.96
N LYS A 501 47.45 -7.81 22.64
CA LYS A 501 48.54 -7.35 23.49
C LYS A 501 49.23 -6.15 22.87
N LYS A 502 49.49 -5.11 23.64
CA LYS A 502 50.35 -3.99 23.25
C LYS A 502 51.73 -4.20 23.86
N GLN A 503 52.76 -4.14 23.03
CA GLN A 503 54.16 -4.15 23.45
C GLN A 503 54.79 -2.80 23.15
N ASP A 504 55.32 -2.13 24.17
CA ASP A 504 56.11 -0.91 24.04
C ASP A 504 57.58 -1.27 24.26
N LYS A 505 58.42 -0.93 23.29
CA LYS A 505 59.86 -1.19 23.28
C LYS A 505 60.62 0.11 23.34
N VAL A 506 61.46 0.27 24.35
CA VAL A 506 62.36 1.42 24.48
C VAL A 506 63.78 0.97 24.18
N LYS A 507 64.36 1.56 23.13
CA LYS A 507 65.78 1.43 22.83
C LYS A 507 66.51 2.65 23.33
N GLY A 508 67.58 2.44 24.08
CA GLY A 508 68.35 3.53 24.65
C GLY A 508 69.84 3.31 24.58
N SER A 509 70.57 4.39 24.34
CA SER A 509 72.03 4.44 24.41
C SER A 509 72.48 5.85 24.75
N GLY A 510 73.73 5.99 25.19
CA GLY A 510 74.32 7.29 25.49
C GLY A 510 75.34 7.22 26.60
N SER A 511 75.44 8.29 27.38
CA SER A 511 76.40 8.39 28.47
C SER A 511 75.85 9.20 29.64
N LEU A 512 76.41 8.92 30.80
CA LEU A 512 76.20 9.66 32.02
C LEU A 512 77.48 10.43 32.33
N GLU A 513 77.33 11.66 32.79
CA GLU A 513 78.45 12.53 33.13
C GLU A 513 78.30 12.97 34.58
N ASP A 514 79.28 12.66 35.42
CA ASP A 514 79.44 13.30 36.70
C ASP A 514 80.18 14.63 36.50
N THR A 515 79.42 15.71 36.54
CA THR A 515 79.91 17.05 36.26
C THR A 515 80.83 17.61 37.35
N LYS A 516 80.82 17.04 38.56
CA LYS A 516 81.66 17.49 39.68
C LYS A 516 83.09 16.96 39.54
N HIS A 517 83.25 15.69 39.18
CA HIS A 517 84.56 15.03 39.07
C HIS A 517 85.01 14.80 37.62
N ASN A 518 84.25 15.32 36.64
CA ASN A 518 84.54 15.23 35.21
C ASN A 518 84.71 13.79 34.71
N ASN A 519 83.93 12.86 35.26
CA ASN A 519 83.90 11.46 34.86
C ASN A 519 82.73 11.21 33.91
N THR A 520 82.94 10.40 32.88
CA THR A 520 81.88 9.95 31.98
C THR A 520 81.82 8.42 32.00
N GLU A 521 80.61 7.87 32.01
CA GLU A 521 80.39 6.43 31.85
C GLU A 521 79.39 6.20 30.72
N THR A 522 79.73 5.31 29.81
CA THR A 522 78.85 4.90 28.72
C THR A 522 77.75 4.01 29.25
N VAL A 523 76.51 4.32 28.89
CA VAL A 523 75.38 3.41 29.10
C VAL A 523 75.40 2.39 27.97
N GLN A 524 75.53 1.11 28.31
CA GLN A 524 75.42 0.05 27.32
C GLN A 524 74.04 0.06 26.68
N ASP A 525 74.01 -0.07 25.36
CA ASP A 525 72.78 -0.20 24.57
C ASP A 525 71.83 -1.20 25.24
N PHE A 526 70.57 -0.81 25.37
CA PHE A 526 69.54 -1.64 25.97
C PHE A 526 68.25 -1.59 25.15
N GLU A 527 67.44 -2.63 25.35
CA GLU A 527 66.12 -2.77 24.79
C GLU A 527 65.19 -3.31 25.87
N ASP A 528 64.25 -2.48 26.32
CA ASP A 528 63.26 -2.86 27.33
C ASP A 528 61.88 -2.97 26.69
N ILE A 529 61.22 -4.12 26.84
CA ILE A 529 59.87 -4.38 26.34
C ILE A 529 58.90 -4.46 27.51
N THR A 530 57.85 -3.64 27.47
CA THR A 530 56.71 -3.71 28.41
C THR A 530 55.47 -4.19 27.68
N GLU A 531 54.75 -5.15 28.26
CA GLU A 531 53.55 -5.76 27.66
C GLU A 531 52.28 -5.38 28.44
N TYR A 532 51.21 -5.06 27.72
CA TYR A 532 49.89 -4.75 28.24
C TYR A 532 48.84 -5.64 27.55
N ASN A 533 47.91 -6.20 28.32
CA ASN A 533 46.84 -7.07 27.81
C ASN A 533 45.52 -6.31 27.76
N TYR A 534 44.91 -6.23 26.57
CA TYR A 534 43.66 -5.54 26.35
C TYR A 534 42.56 -6.49 25.85
N THR A 535 41.35 -6.20 26.29
CA THR A 535 40.11 -6.88 25.92
C THR A 535 39.03 -5.84 25.78
N THR A 536 38.37 -5.80 24.63
CA THR A 536 37.18 -5.00 24.37
C THR A 536 36.08 -5.92 23.90
N THR A 537 34.93 -5.88 24.57
CA THR A 537 33.72 -6.63 24.21
C THR A 537 32.62 -5.63 23.88
N LYS A 538 32.09 -5.68 22.66
CA LYS A 538 30.90 -4.95 22.24
C LYS A 538 29.75 -5.94 22.09
N THR A 539 28.72 -5.77 22.91
CA THR A 539 27.49 -6.54 22.84
C THR A 539 26.38 -5.67 22.27
N VAL A 540 25.72 -6.13 21.21
CA VAL A 540 24.53 -5.50 20.62
C VAL A 540 23.37 -6.47 20.75
N ILE A 541 22.34 -6.09 21.50
CA ILE A 541 21.10 -6.86 21.64
C ILE A 541 19.98 -6.11 20.93
N THR A 542 19.40 -6.71 19.90
CA THR A 542 18.26 -6.16 19.16
C THR A 542 17.04 -7.03 19.38
N GLN A 543 15.97 -6.46 19.93
CA GLN A 543 14.69 -7.11 20.16
C GLN A 543 13.65 -6.50 19.23
N THR A 544 12.90 -7.31 18.50
CA THR A 544 11.87 -6.86 17.55
C THR A 544 10.64 -7.75 17.65
N ASN A 545 9.44 -7.19 17.52
CA ASN A 545 8.24 -7.96 17.20
C ASN A 545 7.85 -7.71 15.74
N THR A 546 7.79 -8.77 14.96
CA THR A 546 7.19 -8.73 13.61
C THR A 546 5.72 -9.10 13.74
N LEU A 547 4.84 -8.28 13.19
CA LEU A 547 3.40 -8.51 13.33
C LEU A 547 2.89 -9.47 12.25
N GLN A 548 2.15 -10.49 12.68
CA GLN A 548 1.26 -11.25 11.81
C GLN A 548 -0.19 -10.89 12.12
N ILE A 549 -0.94 -10.44 11.13
CA ILE A 549 -2.30 -9.92 11.31
C ILE A 549 -3.26 -10.79 10.51
N ASP A 550 -4.25 -11.35 11.18
CA ASP A 550 -5.21 -12.25 10.54
C ASP A 550 -6.61 -12.05 11.14
N LEU A 551 -7.65 -12.19 10.29
CA LEU A 551 -9.00 -12.42 10.77
C LEU A 551 -9.05 -13.84 11.35
N THR A 552 -9.33 -13.93 12.65
CA THR A 552 -9.28 -15.19 13.42
C THR A 552 -10.66 -15.73 13.73
N LYS A 553 -11.68 -14.87 13.75
CA LYS A 553 -13.07 -15.26 13.97
C LYS A 553 -14.00 -14.36 13.17
N ALA A 554 -15.01 -14.96 12.55
CA ALA A 554 -16.19 -14.25 12.06
C ALA A 554 -17.43 -15.13 12.27
N ASP A 555 -18.18 -14.85 13.34
CA ASP A 555 -19.49 -15.41 13.62
C ASP A 555 -20.52 -14.42 13.08
N THR A 556 -20.88 -14.54 11.80
CA THR A 556 -21.63 -13.50 11.05
C THR A 556 -23.00 -13.99 10.62
N TRP A 557 -23.79 -13.16 9.96
CA TRP A 557 -25.13 -13.57 9.50
C TRP A 557 -25.15 -14.77 8.53
N ILE A 558 -24.03 -15.05 7.85
CA ILE A 558 -23.95 -16.03 6.77
C ILE A 558 -23.03 -17.23 7.05
N VAL A 559 -21.97 -17.03 7.84
CA VAL A 559 -20.92 -18.03 8.04
C VAL A 559 -20.35 -17.96 9.45
N ASP A 560 -19.92 -19.12 9.97
CA ASP A 560 -19.00 -19.24 11.10
C ASP A 560 -17.60 -19.53 10.54
N TYR A 561 -16.70 -18.56 10.64
CA TYR A 561 -15.28 -18.72 10.32
C TYR A 561 -14.45 -18.71 11.59
N THR A 562 -13.49 -19.64 11.71
CA THR A 562 -12.45 -19.58 12.74
C THR A 562 -11.10 -20.03 12.21
N ARG A 563 -10.03 -19.44 12.75
CA ARG A 563 -8.65 -19.88 12.55
C ARG A 563 -7.89 -19.78 13.86
N GLU A 564 -7.41 -20.93 14.32
CA GLU A 564 -6.65 -21.06 15.57
C GLU A 564 -5.16 -20.89 15.29
N TYR A 565 -4.42 -20.37 16.27
CA TYR A 565 -2.98 -20.16 16.19
C TYR A 565 -2.30 -20.85 17.37
N THR A 566 -1.14 -21.45 17.11
CA THR A 566 -0.33 -22.11 18.13
C THR A 566 0.91 -21.29 18.38
N HIS A 567 1.14 -20.91 19.64
CA HIS A 567 2.37 -20.27 20.06
C HIS A 567 3.47 -21.32 20.16
N GLN A 568 4.58 -21.11 19.45
CA GLN A 568 5.72 -22.02 19.46
C GLN A 568 6.73 -21.64 20.53
N ASP A 569 7.35 -22.65 21.14
CA ASP A 569 8.42 -22.46 22.13
C ASP A 569 9.60 -21.71 21.52
N THR A 570 10.36 -20.98 22.35
CA THR A 570 11.50 -20.19 21.87
C THR A 570 12.57 -21.07 21.21
N GLU A 571 12.78 -20.87 19.91
CA GLU A 571 13.90 -21.44 19.19
C GLU A 571 15.16 -20.60 19.45
N THR A 572 16.30 -21.24 19.66
CA THR A 572 17.60 -20.55 19.83
C THR A 572 18.64 -21.14 18.91
N SER A 573 19.31 -20.28 18.14
CA SER A 573 20.45 -20.65 17.29
C SER A 573 21.65 -19.77 17.61
N THR A 574 22.83 -20.36 17.72
CA THR A 574 24.08 -19.65 17.99
C THR A 574 25.14 -20.00 16.95
N ASN A 575 25.76 -18.97 16.38
CA ASN A 575 26.89 -19.07 15.47
C ASN A 575 28.12 -18.38 16.08
N ASN A 576 29.27 -19.05 16.01
CA ASN A 576 30.54 -18.57 16.56
C ASN A 576 31.61 -18.58 15.48
N ASN A 577 32.30 -17.45 15.31
CA ASN A 577 33.47 -17.32 14.44
C ASN A 577 34.63 -16.70 15.22
N GLU A 578 35.80 -17.31 15.14
CA GLU A 578 37.03 -16.79 15.76
C GLU A 578 38.09 -16.64 14.66
N GLU A 579 38.64 -15.44 14.52
CA GLU A 579 39.65 -15.09 13.54
C GLU A 579 40.93 -14.61 14.25
N LYS A 580 42.07 -15.13 13.78
CA LYS A 580 43.38 -14.64 14.21
C LYS A 580 43.83 -13.58 13.22
N VAL A 581 44.15 -12.39 13.74
CA VAL A 581 44.64 -11.27 12.94
C VAL A 581 46.16 -11.20 13.06
N ASP A 582 46.83 -10.86 11.97
CA ASP A 582 48.28 -10.72 11.94
C ASP A 582 48.78 -9.61 12.88
N ASN A 583 49.94 -9.85 13.51
CA ASN A 583 50.60 -8.88 14.37
C ASN A 583 51.02 -7.62 13.58
N THR A 584 50.95 -6.45 14.21
CA THR A 584 51.29 -5.17 13.54
C THR A 584 52.78 -4.90 13.55
N GLU A 585 53.37 -4.29 12.52
CA GLU A 585 54.78 -3.88 12.60
C GLU A 585 55.08 -2.85 13.72
N TRP A 586 56.34 -2.85 14.21
CA TRP A 586 56.82 -1.85 15.17
C TRP A 586 56.77 -0.44 14.57
N LYS A 587 56.11 0.49 15.27
CA LYS A 587 56.03 1.90 14.86
C LYS A 587 56.52 2.82 15.95
N LYS A 588 57.11 3.97 15.58
CA LYS A 588 57.55 4.98 16.56
C LYS A 588 56.36 5.48 17.39
N ALA A 589 56.48 5.44 18.70
CA ALA A 589 55.44 5.91 19.61
C ALA A 589 55.31 7.44 19.56
N GLY A 590 54.08 7.96 19.68
CA GLY A 590 53.82 9.40 19.67
C GLY A 590 54.38 10.11 20.92
N ASP A 591 54.49 9.39 22.02
CA ASP A 591 55.18 9.81 23.24
C ASP A 591 56.59 9.20 23.28
N GLN A 592 57.58 10.00 23.68
CA GLN A 592 58.95 9.52 23.87
C GLN A 592 59.29 9.56 25.37
N PRO A 593 60.02 8.57 25.90
CA PRO A 593 60.40 8.55 27.31
C PRO A 593 61.34 9.72 27.60
N ASP A 594 61.18 10.38 28.74
CA ASP A 594 62.05 11.48 29.14
C ASP A 594 63.43 10.93 29.54
N PRO A 595 64.52 11.31 28.84
CA PRO A 595 65.89 10.88 29.13
C PRO A 595 66.34 11.13 30.57
N ASN A 596 65.77 12.12 31.26
CA ASN A 596 66.19 12.49 32.61
C ASN A 596 65.54 11.62 33.70
N THR A 597 64.38 11.04 33.42
CA THR A 597 63.57 10.30 34.41
C THR A 597 63.48 8.81 34.10
N TYR A 598 63.62 8.42 32.84
CA TYR A 598 63.62 7.01 32.44
C TYR A 598 64.80 6.25 33.07
N SER A 599 64.55 5.06 33.61
CA SER A 599 65.57 4.29 34.33
C SER A 599 65.44 2.81 33.99
N ASN A 600 66.59 2.16 33.80
CA ASN A 600 66.69 0.71 33.64
C ASN A 600 67.98 0.18 34.29
N SER A 601 68.17 -1.13 34.26
CA SER A 601 69.33 -1.81 34.84
C SER A 601 70.69 -1.31 34.30
N ASN A 602 70.81 -1.01 33.01
CA ASN A 602 72.05 -0.52 32.39
C ASN A 602 72.35 0.93 32.77
N ILE A 603 71.32 1.79 32.84
CA ILE A 603 71.45 3.18 33.32
C ILE A 603 71.85 3.17 34.79
N ILE A 604 71.16 2.39 35.63
CA ILE A 604 71.46 2.26 37.07
C ILE A 604 72.88 1.71 37.28
N ALA A 605 73.31 0.73 36.49
CA ALA A 605 74.65 0.18 36.57
C ALA A 605 75.72 1.22 36.20
N ALA A 606 75.49 2.04 35.18
CA ALA A 606 76.39 3.14 34.82
C ALA A 606 76.42 4.25 35.88
N GLU A 607 75.26 4.59 36.48
CA GLU A 607 75.19 5.52 37.61
C GLU A 607 75.98 5.02 38.82
N ASN A 608 75.85 3.74 39.15
CA ASN A 608 76.57 3.14 40.27
C ASN A 608 78.09 3.12 40.03
N LYS A 609 78.55 2.81 38.81
CA LYS A 609 79.97 2.89 38.45
C LYS A 609 80.53 4.31 38.56
N LEU A 610 79.77 5.33 38.14
CA LEU A 610 80.18 6.73 38.31
C LEU A 610 80.27 7.11 39.79
N LYS A 611 79.28 6.70 40.60
CA LYS A 611 79.31 6.91 42.05
C LYS A 611 80.50 6.21 42.70
N GLU A 612 80.87 5.01 42.25
CA GLU A 612 82.06 4.30 42.73
C GLU A 612 83.37 4.99 42.33
N ARG A 613 83.48 5.49 41.09
CA ARG A 613 84.67 6.25 40.64
C ARG A 613 84.81 7.58 41.38
N ALA A 614 83.70 8.31 41.55
CA ALA A 614 83.68 9.55 42.32
C ALA A 614 84.15 9.31 43.76
N ARG A 615 83.64 8.27 44.43
CA ARG A 615 84.11 7.84 45.76
C ARG A 615 85.63 7.59 45.78
N SER A 616 86.16 6.90 44.76
CA SER A 616 87.60 6.61 44.70
C SER A 616 88.50 7.84 44.48
N GLN A 617 87.99 8.90 43.82
CA GLN A 617 88.74 10.15 43.62
C GLN A 617 88.71 11.05 44.87
N ASP A 618 87.54 11.17 45.50
CA ASP A 618 87.39 11.94 46.75
C ASP A 618 88.21 11.34 47.91
N ASP A 619 88.36 10.01 47.96
CA ASP A 619 89.20 9.30 48.95
C ASP A 619 90.72 9.55 48.73
N THR A 620 91.15 9.82 47.49
CA THR A 620 92.56 10.13 47.19
C THR A 620 92.98 11.57 47.50
N GLU A 621 92.03 12.51 47.56
CA GLU A 621 92.31 13.93 47.89
C GLU A 621 92.22 14.24 49.39
N THR A 622 91.45 13.47 50.18
CA THR A 622 91.15 13.82 51.59
C THR A 622 91.81 12.91 52.64
N GLY A 623 92.21 11.68 52.30
CA GLY A 623 92.97 10.79 53.18
C GLY A 623 92.23 10.23 54.41
N GLU A 624 90.93 10.48 54.58
CA GLU A 624 90.09 9.90 55.64
C GLU A 624 88.84 9.22 55.08
N VAL A 625 88.64 7.94 55.42
CA VAL A 625 87.42 7.17 55.09
C VAL A 625 86.30 7.62 56.03
N SER A 626 85.46 8.55 55.56
CA SER A 626 84.25 9.01 56.25
C SER A 626 82.99 8.46 55.57
N SER A 627 81.96 8.14 56.34
CA SER A 627 80.65 7.69 55.84
C SER A 627 79.99 8.79 54.99
N TYR A 628 79.95 8.59 53.66
CA TYR A 628 79.46 9.58 52.70
C TYR A 628 77.93 9.61 52.57
N PRO A 629 77.27 10.77 52.71
CA PRO A 629 75.87 10.96 52.35
C PRO A 629 75.69 11.07 50.82
N GLU A 630 74.54 10.62 50.30
CA GLU A 630 74.23 10.42 48.88
C GLU A 630 74.27 11.68 47.98
N GLU A 631 74.54 12.88 48.52
CA GLU A 631 74.36 14.18 47.84
C GLU A 631 75.59 14.71 47.05
N GLN A 632 76.63 13.91 46.82
CA GLN A 632 77.92 14.43 46.30
C GLN A 632 78.23 14.19 44.81
N VAL A 633 77.35 13.56 44.02
CA VAL A 633 77.57 13.30 42.58
C VAL A 633 76.50 13.99 41.76
N ASN A 634 76.89 14.90 40.86
CA ASN A 634 75.96 15.62 40.00
C ASN A 634 75.91 14.96 38.62
N ILE A 635 75.07 13.95 38.50
CA ILE A 635 74.93 13.12 37.29
C ILE A 635 74.02 13.84 36.28
N LYS A 636 74.62 14.25 35.17
CA LYS A 636 73.92 14.71 33.97
C LYS A 636 73.75 13.54 33.01
N ARG A 637 72.52 13.33 32.52
CA ARG A 637 72.20 12.25 31.58
C ARG A 637 72.23 12.77 30.14
N HIS A 638 73.02 12.14 29.29
CA HIS A 638 73.06 12.38 27.84
C HIS A 638 72.56 11.13 27.12
N LEU A 639 71.28 10.82 27.28
CA LEU A 639 70.67 9.61 26.72
C LEU A 639 69.83 9.94 25.48
N THR A 640 69.93 9.07 24.48
CA THR A 640 69.02 9.03 23.34
C THR A 640 68.07 7.86 23.54
N LEU A 641 66.78 8.14 23.72
CA LEU A 641 65.75 7.13 23.90
C LEU A 641 64.79 7.14 22.70
N ASN A 642 64.48 5.96 22.18
CA ASN A 642 63.50 5.77 21.13
C ASN A 642 62.47 4.72 21.57
N LYS A 643 61.21 5.12 21.70
CA LYS A 643 60.10 4.21 21.97
C LYS A 643 59.38 3.82 20.68
N GLU A 644 59.18 2.52 20.51
CA GLU A 644 58.39 1.89 19.46
C GLU A 644 57.23 1.12 20.10
N THR A 645 56.09 1.03 19.42
CA THR A 645 54.89 0.28 19.84
C THR A 645 54.52 -0.75 18.78
N HIS A 646 54.01 -1.90 19.23
CA HIS A 646 53.57 -3.03 18.41
C HIS A 646 52.37 -3.72 19.08
N TYR A 647 51.41 -4.21 18.32
CA TYR A 647 50.28 -5.02 18.78
C TYR A 647 50.37 -6.48 18.31
N VAL A 648 50.28 -7.44 19.24
CA VAL A 648 50.43 -8.88 18.98
C VAL A 648 49.27 -9.69 19.54
N GLU A 649 49.16 -10.95 19.11
CA GLU A 649 48.14 -11.90 19.59
C GLU A 649 46.71 -11.36 19.43
N ILE A 650 46.46 -10.64 18.33
CA ILE A 650 45.16 -10.05 18.03
C ILE A 650 44.20 -11.18 17.67
N LYS A 651 43.13 -11.31 18.45
CA LYS A 651 42.02 -12.21 18.19
C LYS A 651 40.74 -11.41 18.13
N ASP A 652 39.93 -11.74 17.14
CA ASP A 652 38.58 -11.24 16.98
C ASP A 652 37.63 -12.45 17.04
N SER A 653 36.69 -12.42 17.99
CA SER A 653 35.66 -13.45 18.12
C SER A 653 34.29 -12.80 18.05
N ILE A 654 33.50 -13.25 17.07
CA ILE A 654 32.12 -12.82 16.85
C ILE A 654 31.19 -13.98 17.18
N THR A 655 30.27 -13.74 18.12
CA THR A 655 29.19 -14.66 18.47
C THR A 655 27.87 -14.00 18.14
N ASN A 656 27.05 -14.65 17.31
CA ASN A 656 25.68 -14.26 17.03
C ASN A 656 24.73 -15.29 17.66
N THR A 657 23.79 -14.84 18.49
CA THR A 657 22.72 -15.68 19.04
C THR A 657 21.37 -15.10 18.68
N VAL A 658 20.53 -15.90 18.03
CA VAL A 658 19.15 -15.55 17.68
C VAL A 658 18.20 -16.38 18.53
N GLU A 659 17.30 -15.71 19.24
CA GLU A 659 16.14 -16.29 19.92
C GLU A 659 14.88 -15.84 19.17
N SER A 660 13.98 -16.76 18.83
CA SER A 660 12.72 -16.41 18.16
C SER A 660 11.52 -17.15 18.77
N THR A 661 10.40 -16.45 18.94
CA THR A 661 9.07 -17.03 19.17
C THR A 661 8.15 -16.60 18.05
N TYR A 662 7.28 -17.51 17.62
CA TYR A 662 6.38 -17.26 16.51
C TYR A 662 5.05 -17.97 16.72
N TYR A 663 4.04 -17.45 16.03
CA TYR A 663 2.71 -18.03 15.97
C TYR A 663 2.54 -18.79 14.67
N GLU A 664 2.16 -20.05 14.77
CA GLU A 664 1.85 -20.88 13.61
C GLU A 664 0.35 -20.94 13.40
N ALA A 665 -0.07 -20.59 12.18
CA ALA A 665 -1.46 -20.57 11.80
C ALA A 665 -1.99 -21.98 11.55
N GLY A 666 -3.06 -22.35 12.25
CA GLY A 666 -3.81 -23.57 11.98
C GLY A 666 -4.63 -23.50 10.70
N SER A 667 -5.25 -24.62 10.35
CA SER A 667 -6.17 -24.68 9.21
C SER A 667 -7.44 -23.86 9.48
N PRO A 668 -7.89 -23.05 8.51
CA PRO A 668 -9.15 -22.32 8.63
C PRO A 668 -10.33 -23.29 8.66
N LYS A 669 -11.36 -22.94 9.44
CA LYS A 669 -12.63 -23.67 9.52
C LYS A 669 -13.71 -22.71 9.04
N VAL A 670 -14.37 -23.07 7.95
CA VAL A 670 -15.51 -22.30 7.40
C VAL A 670 -16.75 -23.16 7.46
N LYS A 671 -17.79 -22.69 8.14
CA LYS A 671 -19.07 -23.39 8.27
C LYS A 671 -20.22 -22.48 7.85
N GLU A 672 -20.99 -22.92 6.86
CA GLU A 672 -22.20 -22.22 6.42
C GLU A 672 -23.30 -22.21 7.49
N LYS A 673 -24.08 -21.13 7.58
CA LYS A 673 -25.24 -21.03 8.49
C LYS A 673 -26.57 -21.35 7.80
N THR A 674 -26.67 -22.55 7.25
CA THR A 674 -27.90 -23.01 6.56
C THR A 674 -28.59 -24.19 7.25
N ASP A 675 -28.09 -24.57 8.44
CA ASP A 675 -28.57 -25.72 9.19
C ASP A 675 -30.09 -25.63 9.44
N ARG A 676 -30.79 -26.60 8.85
CA ARG A 676 -32.23 -26.79 9.00
C ARG A 676 -32.47 -27.76 10.15
N GLN A 677 -32.79 -27.23 11.34
CA GLN A 677 -33.01 -28.07 12.52
C GLN A 677 -34.50 -28.40 12.67
N ASP A 678 -34.99 -29.35 11.87
CA ASP A 678 -36.40 -29.79 11.85
C ASP A 678 -36.87 -30.54 13.14
N LYS A 679 -35.99 -30.72 14.14
CA LYS A 679 -36.25 -31.54 15.35
C LYS A 679 -35.88 -30.86 16.66
N VAL A 680 -35.57 -29.57 16.64
CA VAL A 680 -35.17 -28.80 17.82
C VAL A 680 -36.31 -27.83 18.17
N ASP A 681 -36.59 -27.68 19.46
CA ASP A 681 -37.60 -26.75 19.96
C ASP A 681 -37.27 -25.33 19.47
N GLU A 682 -38.25 -24.55 18.97
CA GLU A 682 -38.01 -23.25 18.28
C GLU A 682 -37.20 -22.24 19.12
N LYS A 683 -37.28 -22.37 20.45
CA LYS A 683 -36.54 -21.59 21.46
C LYS A 683 -35.03 -21.89 21.54
N ASP A 684 -34.59 -23.05 21.05
CA ASP A 684 -33.20 -23.53 21.12
C ASP A 684 -32.49 -23.41 19.75
N LEU A 685 -33.18 -22.90 18.73
CA LEU A 685 -32.65 -22.68 17.38
C LEU A 685 -31.82 -21.40 17.31
N LYS A 686 -30.54 -21.52 16.93
CA LYS A 686 -29.75 -20.35 16.56
C LYS A 686 -30.37 -19.67 15.32
N PRO A 687 -30.67 -18.36 15.37
CA PRO A 687 -31.25 -17.65 14.25
C PRO A 687 -30.24 -17.54 13.10
N ASN A 688 -30.71 -17.80 11.89
CA ASN A 688 -30.01 -17.57 10.61
C ASN A 688 -31.05 -17.29 9.53
N PHE A 689 -30.62 -16.92 8.32
CA PHE A 689 -31.55 -16.60 7.22
C PHE A 689 -32.57 -17.72 6.98
N VAL A 690 -32.12 -18.99 6.94
CA VAL A 690 -32.97 -20.15 6.64
C VAL A 690 -34.03 -20.38 7.73
N THR A 691 -33.65 -20.28 9.00
CA THR A 691 -34.58 -20.49 10.13
C THR A 691 -35.58 -19.34 10.24
N ILE A 692 -35.13 -18.10 10.04
CA ILE A 692 -36.00 -16.91 10.05
C ILE A 692 -37.01 -16.97 8.90
N PHE A 693 -36.57 -17.23 7.66
CA PHE A 693 -37.43 -17.32 6.47
C PHE A 693 -38.51 -18.42 6.57
N ARG A 694 -38.34 -19.39 7.47
CA ARG A 694 -39.27 -20.50 7.68
C ARG A 694 -40.26 -20.28 8.82
N LYS A 695 -40.10 -19.24 9.64
CA LYS A 695 -41.04 -18.96 10.73
C LYS A 695 -42.46 -18.85 10.18
N SER A 696 -43.42 -19.52 10.81
CA SER A 696 -44.81 -19.62 10.34
C SER A 696 -45.49 -18.26 10.16
N LYS A 697 -45.15 -17.30 11.02
CA LYS A 697 -45.61 -15.90 10.95
C LYS A 697 -45.22 -15.17 9.67
N TYR A 698 -44.22 -15.66 8.92
CA TYR A 698 -43.76 -15.06 7.65
C TYR A 698 -44.26 -15.82 6.41
N SER A 699 -45.34 -16.61 6.53
CA SER A 699 -45.89 -17.38 5.40
C SER A 699 -46.30 -16.53 4.20
N THR A 700 -46.91 -15.35 4.40
CA THR A 700 -47.26 -14.42 3.32
C THR A 700 -46.01 -13.85 2.64
N ASN A 701 -45.05 -13.38 3.42
CA ASN A 701 -43.73 -12.91 2.94
C ASN A 701 -43.05 -13.95 2.06
N LYS A 702 -43.05 -15.19 2.55
CA LYS A 702 -42.52 -16.35 1.83
C LYS A 702 -43.22 -16.50 0.48
N SER A 703 -44.55 -16.45 0.45
CA SER A 703 -45.30 -16.53 -0.80
C SER A 703 -44.90 -15.44 -1.78
N ASN A 704 -44.76 -14.20 -1.32
CA ASN A 704 -44.38 -13.06 -2.14
C ASN A 704 -42.98 -13.23 -2.74
N ILE A 705 -41.97 -13.49 -1.91
CA ILE A 705 -40.58 -13.72 -2.35
C ILE A 705 -40.47 -14.89 -3.32
N LEU A 706 -41.18 -16.00 -3.06
CA LEU A 706 -41.12 -17.15 -3.96
C LEU A 706 -41.79 -16.86 -5.31
N SER A 707 -42.92 -16.13 -5.31
CA SER A 707 -43.65 -15.77 -6.52
C SER A 707 -42.95 -14.71 -7.38
N ALA A 708 -42.09 -13.89 -6.76
CA ALA A 708 -41.35 -12.79 -7.39
C ALA A 708 -39.82 -12.95 -7.27
N SER A 709 -39.33 -14.19 -7.14
CA SER A 709 -37.91 -14.48 -6.94
C SER A 709 -37.01 -13.95 -8.07
N SER A 710 -37.47 -14.00 -9.32
CA SER A 710 -36.73 -13.40 -10.44
C SER A 710 -36.56 -11.89 -10.31
N TRP A 711 -37.58 -11.19 -9.81
CA TRP A 711 -37.50 -9.75 -9.57
C TRP A 711 -36.56 -9.43 -8.42
N LEU A 712 -36.58 -10.21 -7.33
CA LEU A 712 -35.59 -10.08 -6.26
C LEU A 712 -34.15 -10.21 -6.77
N PHE A 713 -33.87 -11.20 -7.63
CA PHE A 713 -32.51 -11.38 -8.16
C PHE A 713 -32.08 -10.24 -9.09
N GLU A 714 -33.01 -9.69 -9.88
CA GLU A 714 -32.75 -8.53 -10.73
C GLU A 714 -32.39 -7.30 -9.91
N ILE A 715 -33.15 -7.00 -8.84
CA ILE A 715 -32.83 -5.90 -7.92
C ILE A 715 -31.42 -6.07 -7.34
N LEU A 716 -31.10 -7.26 -6.84
CA LEU A 716 -29.79 -7.54 -6.24
C LEU A 716 -28.64 -7.41 -7.26
N GLU A 717 -28.84 -7.85 -8.50
CA GLU A 717 -27.85 -7.75 -9.58
C GLU A 717 -27.61 -6.30 -10.03
N THR A 718 -28.66 -5.45 -9.99
CA THR A 718 -28.55 -4.04 -10.39
C THR A 718 -27.88 -3.15 -9.36
N ASN A 719 -27.90 -3.53 -8.08
CA ASN A 719 -27.27 -2.77 -7.01
C ASN A 719 -25.83 -3.23 -6.80
N GLU A 720 -24.87 -2.30 -6.93
CA GLU A 720 -23.43 -2.60 -6.83
C GLU A 720 -23.06 -3.35 -5.54
N SER A 721 -23.65 -2.97 -4.40
CA SER A 721 -23.35 -3.58 -3.10
C SER A 721 -23.86 -5.02 -2.91
N THR A 722 -24.75 -5.49 -3.79
CA THR A 722 -25.37 -6.82 -3.70
C THR A 722 -25.18 -7.68 -4.95
N ALA A 723 -24.50 -7.17 -5.98
CA ALA A 723 -24.32 -7.87 -7.26
C ALA A 723 -23.68 -9.26 -7.07
N ASP A 724 -22.66 -9.35 -6.22
CA ASP A 724 -21.97 -10.61 -5.89
C ASP A 724 -22.74 -11.49 -4.89
N MET A 725 -23.88 -11.03 -4.37
CA MET A 725 -24.72 -11.76 -3.42
C MET A 725 -25.86 -12.54 -4.08
N VAL A 726 -26.07 -12.41 -5.38
CA VAL A 726 -27.18 -13.06 -6.09
C VAL A 726 -27.15 -14.59 -5.90
N ASP A 727 -25.98 -15.21 -6.07
CA ASP A 727 -25.84 -16.65 -5.98
C ASP A 727 -25.96 -17.19 -4.54
N ILE A 728 -25.48 -16.43 -3.56
CA ILE A 728 -25.62 -16.83 -2.16
C ILE A 728 -27.07 -16.70 -1.69
N VAL A 729 -27.81 -15.69 -2.14
CA VAL A 729 -29.25 -15.55 -1.85
C VAL A 729 -30.06 -16.66 -2.51
N LYS A 730 -29.78 -17.02 -3.78
CA LYS A 730 -30.39 -18.19 -4.45
C LYS A 730 -30.15 -19.47 -3.65
N TYR A 731 -28.91 -19.68 -3.19
CA TYR A 731 -28.55 -20.83 -2.37
C TYR A 731 -29.31 -20.86 -1.04
N LEU A 732 -29.39 -19.74 -0.32
CA LEU A 732 -30.13 -19.62 0.94
C LEU A 732 -31.64 -19.91 0.75
N LEU A 733 -32.25 -19.38 -0.32
CA LEU A 733 -33.65 -19.68 -0.67
C LEU A 733 -33.85 -21.16 -1.02
N TYR A 734 -32.92 -21.78 -1.74
CA TYR A 734 -32.92 -23.22 -1.98
C TYR A 734 -32.87 -24.01 -0.67
N LYS A 735 -31.95 -23.68 0.25
CA LYS A 735 -31.86 -24.35 1.55
C LYS A 735 -33.12 -24.16 2.40
N ALA A 736 -33.78 -23.01 2.29
CA ALA A 736 -35.00 -22.74 3.04
C ALA A 736 -36.26 -23.41 2.47
N THR A 737 -36.32 -23.63 1.15
CA THR A 737 -37.55 -24.01 0.43
C THR A 737 -37.49 -25.36 -0.27
N GLY A 738 -36.29 -25.80 -0.69
CA GLY A 738 -36.07 -26.93 -1.58
C GLY A 738 -36.26 -26.61 -3.07
N ASN A 739 -36.67 -25.39 -3.43
CA ASN A 739 -36.86 -24.97 -4.83
C ASN A 739 -35.51 -24.61 -5.46
N ASN A 740 -35.25 -25.08 -6.68
CA ASN A 740 -34.03 -24.77 -7.40
C ASN A 740 -34.14 -23.43 -8.16
N TYR A 741 -33.27 -22.48 -7.82
CA TYR A 741 -33.18 -21.15 -8.45
C TYR A 741 -31.94 -21.00 -9.36
N GLY A 742 -31.32 -22.10 -9.77
CA GLY A 742 -30.08 -22.15 -10.55
C GLY A 742 -28.83 -22.37 -9.71
N VAL A 743 -28.91 -22.26 -8.38
CA VAL A 743 -27.82 -22.50 -7.43
C VAL A 743 -28.32 -23.43 -6.32
N THR A 744 -27.77 -24.64 -6.27
CA THR A 744 -28.10 -25.65 -5.23
C THR A 744 -26.93 -25.95 -4.30
N GLU A 745 -25.74 -25.47 -4.65
CA GLU A 745 -24.49 -25.57 -3.90
C GLU A 745 -23.77 -24.23 -4.02
N PHE A 746 -23.07 -23.81 -2.97
CA PHE A 746 -22.32 -22.56 -2.94
C PHE A 746 -20.95 -22.81 -2.31
N ASP A 747 -19.89 -22.26 -2.90
CA ASP A 747 -18.54 -22.41 -2.36
C ASP A 747 -18.29 -21.39 -1.24
N PHE A 748 -18.48 -21.82 0.01
CA PHE A 748 -18.19 -20.98 1.17
C PHE A 748 -16.70 -20.73 1.39
N SER A 749 -15.80 -21.36 0.64
CA SER A 749 -14.37 -21.08 0.75
C SER A 749 -14.00 -19.67 0.28
N ILE A 750 -14.92 -18.92 -0.34
CA ILE A 750 -14.75 -17.49 -0.61
C ILE A 750 -14.71 -16.63 0.67
N PHE A 751 -15.22 -17.17 1.78
CA PHE A 751 -15.16 -16.61 3.15
C PHE A 751 -13.99 -17.18 3.97
N ASP A 752 -13.07 -17.89 3.32
CA ASP A 752 -11.83 -18.30 3.96
C ASP A 752 -10.84 -17.12 3.98
N ALA A 753 -10.74 -16.45 5.12
CA ALA A 753 -9.87 -15.29 5.29
C ALA A 753 -8.38 -15.61 5.03
N SER A 754 -7.94 -16.88 5.13
CA SER A 754 -6.55 -17.26 4.84
C SER A 754 -6.19 -17.23 3.35
N LYS A 755 -7.19 -17.24 2.47
CA LYS A 755 -6.99 -17.10 1.01
C LYS A 755 -6.83 -15.64 0.59
N PHE A 756 -7.07 -14.72 1.51
CA PHE A 756 -6.72 -13.32 1.33
C PHE A 756 -5.23 -13.23 1.63
N GLN A 757 -4.44 -12.86 0.61
CA GLN A 757 -3.02 -12.65 0.81
C GLN A 757 -2.84 -11.60 1.92
N SER A 758 -1.88 -11.86 2.81
CA SER A 758 -1.73 -11.13 4.07
C SER A 758 -1.77 -9.61 3.88
N VAL A 759 -2.41 -8.97 4.85
CA VAL A 759 -2.69 -7.52 4.96
C VAL A 759 -1.40 -6.67 5.12
N ASN A 760 -0.22 -7.26 4.93
CA ASN A 760 1.07 -6.57 4.91
C ASN A 760 1.69 -6.41 3.51
N SER A 761 0.97 -6.77 2.44
CA SER A 761 1.44 -6.50 1.07
C SER A 761 0.39 -5.73 0.27
N GLY A 762 0.31 -4.42 0.52
CA GLY A 762 -0.43 -3.50 -0.33
C GLY A 762 -0.04 -3.66 -1.81
N GLU A 763 -1.05 -3.69 -2.67
CA GLU A 763 -1.01 -3.41 -4.12
C GLU A 763 -0.06 -4.21 -5.05
N SER A 764 0.74 -5.17 -4.60
CA SER A 764 1.92 -5.66 -5.38
C SER A 764 2.06 -7.18 -5.61
N GLY A 765 1.18 -8.02 -5.04
CA GLY A 765 1.34 -9.49 -5.07
C GLY A 765 1.56 -10.11 -6.46
N GLY A 766 0.85 -9.65 -7.48
CA GLY A 766 1.02 -10.13 -8.86
C GLY A 766 2.34 -9.71 -9.50
N VAL A 767 2.82 -8.50 -9.21
CA VAL A 767 4.09 -7.95 -9.73
C VAL A 767 5.28 -8.65 -9.10
N VAL A 768 5.22 -8.87 -7.79
CA VAL A 768 6.26 -9.56 -7.03
C VAL A 768 6.42 -11.01 -7.49
N GLU A 769 5.32 -11.73 -7.72
CA GLU A 769 5.41 -13.11 -8.24
C GLU A 769 5.92 -13.19 -9.67
N MET A 770 5.60 -12.19 -10.50
CA MET A 770 6.16 -12.10 -11.84
C MET A 770 7.67 -11.81 -11.81
N LEU A 771 8.16 -10.91 -10.94
CA LEU A 771 9.61 -10.66 -10.72
C LEU A 771 10.35 -11.93 -10.34
N LYS A 772 9.86 -12.63 -9.31
CA LYS A 772 10.44 -13.89 -8.83
C LYS A 772 10.55 -14.94 -9.94
N SER A 773 9.62 -14.98 -10.89
CA SER A 773 9.64 -15.97 -11.98
C SER A 773 10.70 -15.72 -13.04
N PHE A 774 11.20 -14.50 -13.16
CA PHE A 774 12.22 -14.20 -14.15
C PHE A 774 13.64 -14.35 -13.63
N GLU A 775 13.79 -14.58 -12.33
CA GLU A 775 15.06 -14.62 -11.63
C GLU A 775 15.26 -16.01 -11.03
N ASN A 776 16.40 -16.62 -11.36
CA ASN A 776 16.84 -17.94 -10.92
C ASN A 776 15.70 -18.96 -10.63
N ASN A 777 15.14 -19.56 -11.69
CA ASN A 777 14.04 -20.55 -11.60
C ASN A 777 14.33 -21.70 -10.61
N ALA A 778 15.58 -22.14 -10.51
CA ALA A 778 15.98 -23.21 -9.60
C ALA A 778 15.87 -22.77 -8.14
N LEU A 779 16.27 -21.54 -7.81
CA LEU A 779 16.11 -20.97 -6.47
C LEU A 779 14.63 -20.83 -6.09
N ARG A 780 13.80 -20.30 -6.99
CA ARG A 780 12.35 -20.16 -6.76
C ARG A 780 11.69 -21.51 -6.49
N GLU A 781 11.94 -22.50 -7.34
CA GLU A 781 11.38 -23.84 -7.18
C GLU A 781 11.88 -24.49 -5.88
N TYR A 782 13.15 -24.29 -5.52
CA TYR A 782 13.71 -24.78 -4.26
C TYR A 782 13.07 -24.14 -3.02
N MET A 783 12.91 -22.81 -3.00
CA MET A 783 12.27 -22.07 -1.90
C MET A 783 10.81 -22.49 -1.70
N ASN A 784 10.11 -22.80 -2.79
CA ASN A 784 8.72 -23.27 -2.76
C ASN A 784 8.57 -24.78 -2.47
N GLY A 785 9.65 -25.46 -2.09
CA GLY A 785 9.63 -26.88 -1.75
C GLY A 785 9.63 -27.86 -2.92
N GLY A 786 9.92 -27.38 -4.13
CA GLY A 786 10.11 -28.20 -5.31
C GLY A 786 11.35 -29.10 -5.25
N ASN A 787 11.41 -30.08 -6.16
CA ASN A 787 12.39 -31.15 -6.15
C ASN A 787 13.69 -30.75 -6.87
N ILE A 788 14.32 -29.66 -6.41
CA ILE A 788 15.60 -29.16 -6.89
C ILE A 788 16.70 -29.60 -5.93
N SER A 789 17.83 -30.08 -6.47
CA SER A 789 18.99 -30.43 -5.65
C SER A 789 19.57 -29.17 -4.99
N TYR A 790 19.84 -29.22 -3.69
CA TYR A 790 20.50 -28.13 -2.98
C TYR A 790 21.81 -27.68 -3.66
N SER A 791 22.55 -28.62 -4.25
CA SER A 791 23.79 -28.32 -5.00
C SER A 791 23.59 -27.33 -6.17
N SER A 792 22.37 -27.23 -6.70
CA SER A 792 22.01 -26.32 -7.80
C SER A 792 21.68 -24.90 -7.32
N VAL A 793 21.50 -24.70 -6.01
CA VAL A 793 21.07 -23.43 -5.41
C VAL A 793 21.93 -23.00 -4.21
N SER A 794 22.96 -23.77 -3.85
CA SER A 794 23.78 -23.59 -2.64
C SER A 794 24.58 -22.29 -2.60
N GLU A 795 24.67 -21.59 -3.73
CA GLU A 795 25.25 -20.25 -3.86
C GLU A 795 24.30 -19.14 -3.39
N TYR A 796 22.98 -19.38 -3.37
CA TYR A 796 21.96 -18.33 -3.17
C TYR A 796 21.22 -18.46 -1.84
N VAL A 797 21.16 -19.65 -1.26
CA VAL A 797 20.34 -19.94 -0.08
C VAL A 797 20.97 -21.04 0.78
N THR A 798 20.69 -21.03 2.07
CA THR A 798 20.99 -22.13 2.99
C THR A 798 20.13 -23.37 2.72
N GLN A 799 20.62 -24.55 3.13
CA GLN A 799 19.93 -25.81 2.87
C GLN A 799 18.55 -25.89 3.54
N ASP A 800 18.39 -25.24 4.69
CA ASP A 800 17.13 -25.15 5.44
C ASP A 800 16.13 -24.11 4.86
N ARG A 801 16.52 -23.38 3.81
CA ARG A 801 15.73 -22.33 3.13
C ARG A 801 15.41 -21.11 4.00
N LYS A 802 16.02 -20.97 5.18
CA LYS A 802 15.72 -19.88 6.10
C LYS A 802 16.47 -18.59 5.77
N GLN A 803 17.62 -18.67 5.09
CA GLN A 803 18.48 -17.51 4.87
C GLN A 803 18.98 -17.45 3.42
N TYR A 804 18.95 -16.24 2.84
CA TYR A 804 19.60 -15.97 1.57
C TYR A 804 21.08 -15.67 1.78
N LYS A 805 21.90 -16.13 0.83
CA LYS A 805 23.32 -15.84 0.75
C LYS A 805 23.55 -14.61 -0.12
N MET A 806 24.50 -13.77 0.27
CA MET A 806 24.98 -12.72 -0.63
C MET A 806 25.79 -13.35 -1.75
N TYR A 807 25.45 -13.05 -3.01
CA TYR A 807 26.13 -13.62 -4.16
C TYR A 807 26.50 -12.55 -5.19
N TYR A 808 27.54 -12.86 -5.97
CA TYR A 808 28.06 -11.99 -7.02
C TYR A 808 27.57 -12.46 -8.39
N THR A 809 27.02 -11.54 -9.16
CA THR A 809 26.54 -11.81 -10.52
C THR A 809 27.59 -11.36 -11.53
N SER A 810 28.27 -12.33 -12.15
CA SER A 810 29.36 -12.07 -13.11
C SER A 810 28.93 -11.37 -14.40
N PHE A 811 27.64 -11.41 -14.74
CA PHE A 811 27.09 -10.82 -15.95
C PHE A 811 26.91 -9.29 -15.86
N ASP A 812 26.46 -8.78 -14.73
CA ASP A 812 26.17 -7.36 -14.50
C ASP A 812 27.12 -6.71 -13.48
N GLY A 813 28.00 -7.49 -12.84
CA GLY A 813 29.02 -7.03 -11.90
C GLY A 813 28.46 -6.63 -10.52
N CYS A 814 27.26 -7.07 -10.16
CA CYS A 814 26.59 -6.64 -8.93
C CYS A 814 26.67 -7.68 -7.79
N LEU A 815 26.51 -7.21 -6.55
CA LEU A 815 26.23 -8.04 -5.38
C LEU A 815 24.75 -7.98 -5.04
N ASN A 816 24.16 -9.14 -4.77
CA ASN A 816 22.72 -9.30 -4.58
C ASN A 816 22.39 -10.26 -3.44
N PHE A 817 21.19 -10.13 -2.87
CA PHE A 817 20.49 -11.19 -2.14
C PHE A 817 19.27 -11.66 -2.93
N SER A 818 18.84 -12.92 -2.70
CA SER A 818 17.57 -13.46 -3.22
C SER A 818 17.42 -13.24 -4.74
N TYR A 819 16.20 -12.97 -5.18
CA TYR A 819 15.82 -12.53 -6.53
C TYR A 819 16.24 -11.06 -6.73
N GLY A 820 17.53 -10.79 -6.89
CA GLY A 820 18.01 -9.50 -7.42
C GLY A 820 17.91 -8.28 -6.51
N VAL A 821 17.82 -8.44 -5.18
CA VAL A 821 17.93 -7.32 -4.24
C VAL A 821 19.37 -6.83 -4.22
N MET A 822 19.66 -5.84 -5.07
CA MET A 822 21.01 -5.29 -5.25
C MET A 822 21.48 -4.57 -3.99
N VAL A 823 22.65 -4.95 -3.51
CA VAL A 823 23.31 -4.34 -2.34
C VAL A 823 24.58 -3.57 -2.72
N ARG A 824 25.23 -3.93 -3.83
CA ARG A 824 26.35 -3.18 -4.41
C ARG A 824 26.33 -3.31 -5.93
N ASN A 825 26.47 -2.19 -6.63
CA ASN A 825 26.54 -2.21 -8.11
C ASN A 825 27.98 -2.45 -8.62
N ALA A 826 28.12 -2.61 -9.95
CA ALA A 826 29.42 -2.80 -10.61
C ALA A 826 30.41 -1.63 -10.46
N ALA A 827 29.93 -0.43 -10.11
CA ALA A 827 30.78 0.72 -9.80
C ALA A 827 31.28 0.72 -8.34
N GLY A 828 30.86 -0.26 -7.53
CA GLY A 828 31.20 -0.37 -6.11
C GLY A 828 30.33 0.47 -5.17
N ASN A 829 29.28 1.13 -5.68
CA ASN A 829 28.37 1.90 -4.85
C ASN A 829 27.42 0.98 -4.08
N ILE A 830 27.13 1.34 -2.83
CA ILE A 830 26.14 0.65 -2.00
C ILE A 830 24.73 1.04 -2.46
N ASN A 831 23.86 0.04 -2.62
CA ASN A 831 22.48 0.19 -3.07
C ASN A 831 21.52 -0.29 -1.97
N ASN A 832 20.33 0.31 -1.92
CA ASN A 832 19.22 -0.09 -1.03
C ASN A 832 19.54 -0.06 0.49
N GLU A 833 20.61 0.60 0.93
CA GLU A 833 21.06 0.64 2.33
C GLU A 833 19.95 1.07 3.32
N SER A 834 19.10 2.03 2.93
CA SER A 834 17.97 2.49 3.75
C SER A 834 16.97 1.37 4.04
N TYR A 835 16.66 0.54 3.04
CA TYR A 835 15.69 -0.55 3.19
C TYR A 835 16.19 -1.63 4.14
N PHE A 836 17.50 -1.95 4.09
CA PHE A 836 18.10 -2.88 5.06
C PHE A 836 18.12 -2.31 6.46
N LYS A 837 18.43 -1.00 6.60
CA LYS A 837 18.45 -0.32 7.89
C LYS A 837 17.07 -0.30 8.56
N ASP A 838 16.00 -0.11 7.79
CA ASP A 838 14.62 -0.11 8.29
C ASP A 838 14.23 -1.46 8.90
N GLU A 839 14.79 -2.57 8.41
CA GLU A 839 14.59 -3.93 8.95
C GLU A 839 15.63 -4.30 10.02
N GLY A 840 16.38 -3.32 10.55
CA GLY A 840 17.40 -3.54 11.57
C GLY A 840 18.67 -4.23 11.06
N VAL A 841 18.87 -4.30 9.74
CA VAL A 841 20.05 -4.93 9.11
C VAL A 841 21.09 -3.88 8.74
N ASN A 842 22.29 -4.02 9.28
CA ASN A 842 23.42 -3.14 8.94
C ASN A 842 24.11 -3.63 7.67
N LEU A 843 23.68 -3.11 6.51
CA LEU A 843 24.19 -3.55 5.21
C LEU A 843 25.70 -3.28 5.04
N LYS A 844 26.22 -2.21 5.62
CA LYS A 844 27.65 -1.88 5.52
C LYS A 844 28.52 -2.92 6.23
N SER A 845 28.10 -3.37 7.41
CA SER A 845 28.76 -4.47 8.13
C SER A 845 28.75 -5.78 7.32
N LEU A 846 27.61 -6.09 6.68
CA LEU A 846 27.49 -7.26 5.82
C LEU A 846 28.44 -7.19 4.61
N LEU A 847 28.57 -6.01 4.02
CA LEU A 847 29.48 -5.77 2.91
C LEU A 847 30.95 -5.86 3.32
N ASP A 848 31.33 -5.35 4.50
CA ASP A 848 32.68 -5.48 5.05
C ASP A 848 33.04 -6.96 5.31
N GLN A 849 32.08 -7.76 5.78
CA GLN A 849 32.24 -9.21 5.95
C GLN A 849 32.45 -9.92 4.60
N TYR A 850 31.65 -9.57 3.60
CA TYR A 850 31.79 -10.12 2.25
C TYR A 850 33.17 -9.80 1.64
N ASP A 851 33.63 -8.56 1.79
CA ASP A 851 34.94 -8.11 1.28
C ASP A 851 36.12 -8.79 2.01
N ALA A 852 35.91 -9.22 3.26
CA ALA A 852 36.85 -10.06 4.01
C ALA A 852 36.81 -11.54 3.60
N GLY A 853 36.01 -11.92 2.60
CA GLY A 853 35.88 -13.30 2.12
C GLY A 853 34.97 -14.19 2.97
N LYS A 854 34.14 -13.61 3.85
CA LYS A 854 33.20 -14.35 4.70
C LYS A 854 31.88 -14.61 3.96
N GLU A 855 31.24 -15.74 4.26
CA GLU A 855 29.87 -15.99 3.82
C GLU A 855 28.90 -15.08 4.58
N VAL A 856 28.01 -14.41 3.85
CA VAL A 856 27.07 -13.45 4.41
C VAL A 856 25.64 -13.95 4.22
N LEU A 857 24.92 -14.06 5.35
CA LEU A 857 23.57 -14.62 5.43
C LEU A 857 22.60 -13.57 5.97
N VAL A 858 21.42 -13.48 5.37
CA VAL A 858 20.30 -12.67 5.86
C VAL A 858 19.03 -13.51 5.80
N ASP A 859 18.18 -13.41 6.82
CA ASP A 859 16.92 -14.16 6.88
C ASP A 859 16.05 -13.86 5.65
N ALA A 860 15.49 -14.93 5.08
CA ALA A 860 14.76 -14.88 3.83
C ALA A 860 13.56 -13.92 3.90
N ASP A 861 12.84 -13.94 5.01
CA ASP A 861 11.68 -13.08 5.26
C ASP A 861 12.05 -11.58 5.29
N ILE A 862 13.22 -11.23 5.84
CA ILE A 862 13.70 -9.84 5.86
C ILE A 862 13.99 -9.38 4.43
N VAL A 863 14.72 -10.17 3.66
CA VAL A 863 15.06 -9.83 2.27
C VAL A 863 13.80 -9.76 1.40
N ASP A 864 12.83 -10.65 1.63
CA ASP A 864 11.57 -10.65 0.89
C ASP A 864 10.71 -9.42 1.23
N ARG A 865 10.64 -8.98 2.50
CA ARG A 865 9.98 -7.70 2.86
C ARG A 865 10.68 -6.48 2.27
N ILE A 866 12.02 -6.45 2.31
CA ILE A 866 12.82 -5.38 1.68
C ILE A 866 12.49 -5.27 0.20
N LYS A 867 12.42 -6.42 -0.49
CA LYS A 867 12.05 -6.48 -1.90
C LYS A 867 10.65 -5.92 -2.13
N ASP A 868 9.66 -6.35 -1.35
CA ASP A 868 8.28 -5.89 -1.49
C ASP A 868 8.19 -4.36 -1.30
N LYS A 869 8.94 -3.83 -0.32
CA LYS A 869 9.06 -2.38 -0.08
C LYS A 869 9.72 -1.63 -1.23
N ILE A 870 10.81 -2.15 -1.80
CA ILE A 870 11.47 -1.56 -2.98
C ILE A 870 10.50 -1.53 -4.19
N VAL A 871 9.74 -2.61 -4.41
CA VAL A 871 8.78 -2.71 -5.51
C VAL A 871 7.63 -1.72 -5.31
N SER A 872 7.07 -1.65 -4.10
CA SER A 872 6.02 -0.71 -3.73
C SER A 872 6.47 0.74 -3.91
N ASP A 873 7.64 1.11 -3.39
CA ASP A 873 8.18 2.46 -3.52
C ASP A 873 8.42 2.87 -4.97
N LYS A 874 8.92 1.95 -5.80
CA LYS A 874 9.10 2.18 -7.24
C LYS A 874 7.77 2.35 -7.96
N LYS A 875 6.75 1.56 -7.60
CA LYS A 875 5.39 1.67 -8.14
C LYS A 875 4.78 3.02 -7.79
N ASN A 876 4.90 3.44 -6.54
CA ASN A 876 4.41 4.74 -6.04
C ASN A 876 5.14 5.92 -6.68
N ALA A 877 6.47 5.84 -6.81
CA ALA A 877 7.26 6.84 -7.50
C ALA A 877 6.85 6.98 -8.98
N LEU A 878 6.57 5.85 -9.64
CA LEU A 878 6.09 5.84 -11.01
C LEU A 878 4.67 6.41 -11.14
N LYS A 879 3.72 6.02 -10.27
CA LYS A 879 2.36 6.59 -10.20
C LYS A 879 2.43 8.12 -10.06
N LYS A 880 3.27 8.61 -9.13
CA LYS A 880 3.49 10.05 -8.91
C LYS A 880 4.08 10.75 -10.13
N GLU A 881 5.04 10.13 -10.81
CA GLU A 881 5.64 10.70 -12.02
C GLU A 881 4.65 10.74 -13.19
N ILE A 882 3.88 9.68 -13.42
CA ILE A 882 2.83 9.62 -14.45
C ILE A 882 1.76 10.70 -14.20
N ALA A 883 1.34 10.88 -12.95
CA ALA A 883 0.34 11.86 -12.55
C ALA A 883 0.77 13.32 -12.85
N LYS A 884 2.06 13.67 -12.67
CA LYS A 884 2.59 15.01 -13.02
C LYS A 884 2.35 15.39 -14.47
N HIS A 885 2.26 14.40 -15.36
CA HIS A 885 2.06 14.61 -16.78
C HIS A 885 0.58 14.52 -17.18
N GLY A 886 -0.37 14.40 -16.25
CA GLY A 886 -1.80 14.30 -16.56
C GLY A 886 -2.12 13.09 -17.44
N ILE A 887 -1.41 11.99 -17.20
CA ILE A 887 -1.61 10.73 -17.92
C ILE A 887 -2.37 9.79 -17.00
N GLU A 888 -3.46 9.25 -17.52
CA GLU A 888 -4.15 8.13 -16.92
C GLU A 888 -3.61 6.84 -17.55
N MET A 889 -2.93 6.01 -16.76
CA MET A 889 -2.46 4.68 -17.18
C MET A 889 -3.22 3.61 -16.41
N LYS A 890 -3.45 2.47 -17.05
CA LYS A 890 -4.06 1.30 -16.38
C LYS A 890 -3.09 0.70 -15.37
N GLU A 891 -3.61 0.07 -14.32
CA GLU A 891 -2.79 -0.54 -13.27
C GLU A 891 -1.79 -1.57 -13.83
N ASN A 892 -2.22 -2.41 -14.77
CA ASN A 892 -1.33 -3.37 -15.43
C ASN A 892 -0.19 -2.71 -16.25
N GLN A 893 -0.38 -1.48 -16.74
CA GLN A 893 0.67 -0.70 -17.41
C GLN A 893 1.67 -0.15 -16.40
N ILE A 894 1.17 0.33 -15.27
CA ILE A 894 1.98 0.79 -14.13
C ILE A 894 2.79 -0.38 -13.56
N ASP A 895 2.18 -1.55 -13.41
CA ASP A 895 2.82 -2.78 -12.95
C ASP A 895 3.94 -3.23 -13.88
N ALA A 896 3.70 -3.24 -15.20
CA ALA A 896 4.73 -3.60 -16.17
C ALA A 896 5.88 -2.57 -16.24
N LEU A 897 5.61 -1.28 -16.03
CA LEU A 897 6.66 -0.26 -15.95
C LEU A 897 7.43 -0.35 -14.62
N THR A 898 6.75 -0.72 -13.52
CA THR A 898 7.36 -0.97 -12.22
C THR A 898 8.35 -2.14 -12.29
N MET A 899 7.99 -3.23 -12.97
CA MET A 899 8.87 -4.37 -13.26
C MET A 899 10.18 -3.92 -13.93
N VAL A 900 10.08 -3.08 -14.96
CA VAL A 900 11.26 -2.59 -15.69
C VAL A 900 12.09 -1.66 -14.81
N SER A 901 11.44 -0.84 -13.98
CA SER A 901 12.09 0.06 -13.02
C SER A 901 12.85 -0.66 -11.90
N TYR A 902 12.33 -1.80 -11.45
CA TYR A 902 13.00 -2.64 -10.48
C TYR A 902 14.29 -3.21 -11.05
N GLN A 903 14.23 -3.75 -12.27
CA GLN A 903 15.33 -4.50 -12.87
C GLN A 903 16.45 -3.65 -13.48
N TYR A 904 16.12 -2.54 -14.14
CA TYR A 904 17.10 -1.76 -14.92
C TYR A 904 17.41 -0.39 -14.31
N GLY A 905 16.90 -0.09 -13.12
CA GLY A 905 17.06 1.19 -12.44
C GLY A 905 15.95 2.20 -12.77
N ASN A 906 16.12 3.46 -12.36
CA ASN A 906 15.06 4.48 -12.37
C ASN A 906 14.45 4.70 -13.76
N CYS A 907 13.31 4.06 -14.00
CA CYS A 907 12.41 4.45 -15.07
C CYS A 907 11.78 5.78 -14.68
N GLY A 908 12.00 6.81 -15.49
CA GLY A 908 11.35 8.11 -15.32
C GLY A 908 12.26 9.32 -15.31
N GLN A 909 13.59 9.18 -15.21
CA GLN A 909 14.46 10.36 -15.26
C GLN A 909 15.04 10.66 -16.65
N TYR A 910 15.55 9.70 -17.42
CA TYR A 910 16.00 9.99 -18.79
C TYR A 910 15.88 8.78 -19.73
N ILE A 911 15.16 8.97 -20.85
CA ILE A 911 15.23 8.14 -22.06
C ILE A 911 16.16 8.89 -23.02
N SER A 912 17.01 8.17 -23.75
CA SER A 912 17.83 8.76 -24.83
C SER A 912 16.96 9.64 -25.74
N GLY A 913 17.34 10.91 -25.90
CA GLY A 913 16.61 11.88 -26.73
C GLY A 913 15.81 12.93 -25.96
N ASN A 914 16.03 13.10 -24.65
CA ASN A 914 15.39 14.10 -23.79
C ASN A 914 13.87 13.93 -23.59
N GLN A 915 13.30 12.78 -23.93
CA GLN A 915 11.88 12.50 -23.70
C GLN A 915 11.67 11.66 -22.44
N ASN A 916 10.64 11.91 -21.65
CA ASN A 916 10.30 11.03 -20.51
C ASN A 916 9.25 9.97 -20.93
N ILE A 917 9.03 8.95 -20.08
CA ILE A 917 8.08 7.85 -20.39
C ILE A 917 6.66 8.36 -20.65
N ALA A 918 6.27 9.45 -19.99
CA ALA A 918 5.00 10.12 -20.18
C ALA A 918 4.87 10.77 -21.57
N GLU A 919 5.93 11.42 -22.06
CA GLU A 919 6.01 11.98 -23.40
C GLU A 919 6.01 10.89 -24.46
N VAL A 920 6.78 9.81 -24.28
CA VAL A 920 6.77 8.67 -25.21
C VAL A 920 5.38 8.01 -25.22
N TYR A 921 4.74 7.84 -24.06
CA TYR A 921 3.37 7.32 -23.95
C TYR A 921 2.36 8.22 -24.67
N LYS A 922 2.41 9.54 -24.48
CA LYS A 922 1.54 10.50 -25.18
C LYS A 922 1.82 10.58 -26.67
N ASN A 923 3.09 10.55 -27.06
CA ASN A 923 3.52 10.74 -28.44
C ASN A 923 3.23 9.54 -29.31
N TYR A 924 3.27 8.33 -28.74
CA TYR A 924 3.10 7.09 -29.48
C TYR A 924 1.90 6.28 -28.98
N TYR A 925 1.87 5.84 -27.72
CA TYR A 925 0.85 4.90 -27.23
C TYR A 925 -0.57 5.48 -27.21
N LYS A 926 -0.76 6.69 -26.65
CA LYS A 926 -2.07 7.38 -26.60
C LYS A 926 -2.61 7.75 -27.99
N LYS A 927 -1.72 7.93 -28.98
CA LYS A 927 -2.09 8.18 -30.38
C LYS A 927 -2.38 6.89 -31.17
N GLY A 928 -2.33 5.73 -30.52
CA GLY A 928 -2.56 4.42 -31.12
C GLY A 928 -1.34 3.80 -31.79
N ASP A 929 -0.16 4.42 -31.73
CA ASP A 929 1.10 3.90 -32.25
C ASP A 929 1.82 3.05 -31.19
N LYS A 930 1.31 1.84 -30.99
CA LYS A 930 1.84 0.88 -30.00
C LYS A 930 3.25 0.41 -30.37
N ASP A 931 3.54 0.24 -31.65
CA ASP A 931 4.87 -0.18 -32.11
C ASP A 931 5.87 0.98 -32.00
N GLY A 932 5.45 2.22 -32.27
CA GLY A 932 6.23 3.41 -31.98
C GLY A 932 6.54 3.56 -30.49
N PHE A 933 5.57 3.29 -29.61
CA PHE A 933 5.82 3.28 -28.16
C PHE A 933 6.82 2.18 -27.80
N LYS A 934 6.61 0.97 -28.32
CA LYS A 934 7.48 -0.18 -28.10
C LYS A 934 8.94 0.08 -28.55
N ASN A 935 9.11 0.78 -29.67
CA ASN A 935 10.41 1.07 -30.28
C ASN A 935 11.08 2.35 -29.78
N ASN A 936 10.35 3.26 -29.12
CA ASN A 936 10.89 4.53 -28.61
C ASN A 936 10.90 4.62 -27.08
N ALA A 937 10.23 3.70 -26.39
CA ALA A 937 10.40 3.54 -24.96
C ALA A 937 11.77 2.92 -24.72
N VAL A 938 12.75 3.73 -24.27
CA VAL A 938 14.10 3.30 -23.91
C VAL A 938 14.42 3.57 -22.44
N CYS A 939 14.97 2.59 -21.72
CA CYS A 939 15.56 2.80 -20.40
C CYS A 939 17.07 3.03 -20.56
N GLN A 940 17.60 4.06 -19.90
CA GLN A 940 19.04 4.32 -19.87
C GLN A 940 19.64 3.68 -18.61
N THR A 941 20.52 2.70 -18.81
CA THR A 941 21.24 2.02 -17.72
C THR A 941 22.71 2.45 -17.72
N GLN A 942 23.45 2.17 -16.64
CA GLN A 942 24.90 2.39 -16.59
C GLN A 942 25.68 1.58 -17.67
N VAL A 943 25.07 0.50 -18.21
CA VAL A 943 25.63 -0.38 -19.24
C VAL A 943 25.16 -0.06 -20.67
N GLY A 944 24.35 1.00 -20.85
CA GLY A 944 23.91 1.47 -22.17
C GLY A 944 22.39 1.66 -22.28
N LEU A 945 21.94 1.90 -23.52
CA LEU A 945 20.53 2.07 -23.87
C LEU A 945 19.88 0.71 -24.10
N THR A 946 18.79 0.45 -23.40
CA THR A 946 18.00 -0.79 -23.50
C THR A 946 16.54 -0.41 -23.74
N HIS A 947 15.86 -0.91 -24.77
CA HIS A 947 14.44 -0.56 -24.92
C HIS A 947 13.59 -1.26 -23.85
N PHE A 948 12.54 -0.59 -23.37
CA PHE A 948 11.60 -1.13 -22.39
C PHE A 948 10.99 -2.47 -22.85
N PHE A 949 10.86 -2.67 -24.16
CA PHE A 949 10.16 -3.82 -24.75
C PHE A 949 10.91 -4.49 -25.91
N VAL A 950 12.13 -4.01 -26.27
CA VAL A 950 12.99 -4.59 -27.33
C VAL A 950 14.46 -4.20 -27.17
N THR A 951 15.33 -5.01 -26.55
CA THR A 951 16.71 -5.28 -27.01
C THR A 951 17.49 -5.96 -25.87
N GLY A 952 17.77 -7.25 -25.98
CA GLY A 952 18.75 -7.91 -25.11
C GLY A 952 18.63 -9.43 -24.98
N GLN A 953 19.49 -10.02 -24.13
CA GLN A 953 19.66 -11.45 -23.87
C GLN A 953 18.40 -12.21 -23.35
N TYR A 954 17.32 -11.51 -22.98
CA TYR A 954 16.13 -12.10 -22.32
C TYR A 954 14.81 -11.87 -23.09
N PRO A 955 14.68 -12.38 -24.33
CA PRO A 955 13.52 -12.14 -25.19
C PRO A 955 12.19 -12.64 -24.61
N GLN A 956 12.24 -13.62 -23.70
CA GLN A 956 11.06 -14.17 -23.06
C GLN A 956 10.49 -13.24 -21.98
N ARG A 957 11.35 -12.56 -21.21
CA ARG A 957 10.95 -11.59 -20.18
C ARG A 957 10.27 -10.39 -20.82
N GLU A 958 10.92 -9.81 -21.84
CA GLU A 958 10.38 -8.68 -22.62
C GLU A 958 9.01 -8.99 -23.24
N LYS A 959 8.85 -10.21 -23.79
CA LYS A 959 7.58 -10.69 -24.34
C LYS A 959 6.46 -10.68 -23.30
N TYR A 960 6.73 -11.12 -22.08
CA TYR A 960 5.73 -11.22 -21.02
C TYR A 960 5.48 -9.88 -20.31
N THR A 961 6.49 -9.03 -20.13
CA THR A 961 6.31 -7.66 -19.63
C THR A 961 5.51 -6.81 -20.63
N TRP A 962 5.76 -6.94 -21.94
CA TRP A 962 4.92 -6.32 -22.97
C TRP A 962 3.49 -6.87 -22.96
N LYS A 963 3.33 -8.17 -22.73
CA LYS A 963 2.01 -8.81 -22.62
C LYS A 963 1.25 -8.32 -21.37
N LEU A 964 1.92 -8.11 -20.24
CA LEU A 964 1.32 -7.44 -19.08
C LEU A 964 0.96 -5.99 -19.40
N PHE A 965 1.88 -5.20 -19.96
CA PHE A 965 1.65 -3.79 -20.30
C PHE A 965 0.51 -3.59 -21.30
N ASN A 966 0.50 -4.37 -22.39
CA ASN A 966 -0.43 -4.20 -23.49
C ASN A 966 -1.74 -4.99 -23.32
N GLU A 967 -1.71 -6.15 -22.67
CA GLU A 967 -2.84 -7.07 -22.59
C GLU A 967 -3.38 -7.29 -21.18
N GLY A 968 -2.65 -6.90 -20.12
CA GLY A 968 -3.06 -7.11 -18.72
C GLY A 968 -2.82 -8.52 -18.20
N ILE A 969 -1.98 -9.32 -18.86
CA ILE A 969 -1.76 -10.73 -18.48
C ILE A 969 -0.49 -10.88 -17.65
N TYR A 970 -0.67 -11.26 -16.39
CA TYR A 970 0.38 -11.81 -15.55
C TYR A 970 0.82 -13.18 -16.07
N THR A 971 1.95 -13.24 -16.77
CA THR A 971 2.52 -14.48 -17.29
C THR A 971 3.94 -14.66 -16.75
N LEU A 972 4.18 -15.78 -16.07
CA LEU A 972 5.49 -16.19 -15.58
C LEU A 972 6.44 -16.54 -16.73
N ALA A 973 7.74 -16.57 -16.45
CA ALA A 973 8.79 -16.86 -17.44
C ALA A 973 8.66 -18.22 -18.15
N ASP A 974 8.02 -19.20 -17.51
CA ASP A 974 7.74 -20.53 -18.07
C ASP A 974 6.48 -20.56 -18.97
N GLY A 975 5.78 -19.44 -19.09
CA GLY A 975 4.53 -19.30 -19.84
C GLY A 975 3.26 -19.61 -19.05
N THR A 976 3.39 -19.94 -17.77
CA THR A 976 2.26 -20.09 -16.85
C THR A 976 1.60 -18.73 -16.65
N VAL A 977 0.29 -18.65 -16.85
CA VAL A 977 -0.49 -17.47 -16.50
C VAL A 977 -0.80 -17.55 -15.01
N LEU A 978 -0.53 -16.49 -14.24
CA LEU A 978 -0.90 -16.45 -12.82
C LEU A 978 -2.43 -16.34 -12.73
N THR A 979 -3.05 -17.28 -12.02
CA THR A 979 -4.52 -17.41 -11.98
C THR A 979 -5.15 -17.13 -10.62
N ASN A 980 -4.52 -16.39 -9.70
CA ASN A 980 -5.23 -15.96 -8.49
C ASN A 980 -4.65 -14.72 -7.80
N SER A 981 -5.57 -14.08 -7.06
CA SER A 981 -5.48 -13.04 -6.00
C SER A 981 -5.13 -11.58 -6.38
N GLY A 982 -6.12 -10.70 -6.16
CA GLY A 982 -5.93 -9.31 -5.74
C GLY A 982 -5.88 -8.27 -6.86
N SER A 983 -6.95 -7.46 -6.96
CA SER A 983 -7.06 -6.18 -7.69
C SER A 983 -6.96 -6.22 -9.23
N GLY A 984 -7.94 -5.61 -9.90
CA GLY A 984 -7.80 -5.17 -11.29
C GLY A 984 -8.96 -5.54 -12.20
N SER A 985 -10.05 -4.79 -12.10
CA SER A 985 -10.96 -4.50 -13.22
C SER A 985 -10.16 -4.04 -14.44
N GLY A 986 -9.86 -4.96 -15.36
CA GLY A 986 -8.95 -4.72 -16.48
C GLY A 986 -9.46 -5.32 -17.78
N GLY A 987 -10.52 -4.74 -18.35
CA GLY A 987 -11.01 -5.06 -19.70
C GLY A 987 -9.88 -4.92 -20.74
N GLY A 988 -9.49 -6.05 -21.34
CA GLY A 988 -8.45 -6.15 -22.35
C GLY A 988 -8.55 -7.42 -23.19
N LYS A 989 -7.80 -7.49 -24.30
CA LYS A 989 -7.71 -8.64 -25.24
C LYS A 989 -7.53 -9.99 -24.52
N ALA A 990 -6.79 -9.97 -23.41
CA ALA A 990 -6.59 -11.08 -22.51
C ALA A 990 -7.87 -11.63 -21.89
N ALA A 991 -8.69 -10.71 -21.36
CA ALA A 991 -9.97 -11.03 -20.77
C ALA A 991 -10.84 -11.71 -21.83
N ILE A 992 -10.89 -11.20 -23.08
CA ILE A 992 -11.68 -11.81 -24.15
C ILE A 992 -11.28 -13.28 -24.38
N LEU A 993 -9.98 -13.58 -24.46
CA LEU A 993 -9.52 -14.95 -24.68
C LEU A 993 -9.66 -15.84 -23.43
N GLN A 994 -9.52 -15.27 -22.23
CA GLN A 994 -9.72 -15.96 -20.97
C GLN A 994 -11.18 -16.32 -20.75
N SER A 995 -12.09 -15.36 -20.92
CA SER A 995 -13.54 -15.56 -20.88
C SER A 995 -14.00 -16.47 -22.01
N ALA A 996 -13.46 -16.33 -23.23
CA ALA A 996 -13.71 -17.27 -24.33
C ALA A 996 -13.38 -18.69 -23.91
N LYS A 997 -12.17 -18.95 -23.38
CA LYS A 997 -11.74 -20.26 -22.92
C LYS A 997 -12.55 -20.78 -21.73
N LYS A 998 -12.82 -19.93 -20.74
CA LYS A 998 -13.63 -20.24 -19.54
C LYS A 998 -15.01 -20.74 -19.95
N ILE A 999 -15.71 -19.97 -20.77
CA ILE A 999 -17.06 -20.27 -21.24
C ILE A 999 -17.03 -21.53 -22.12
N HIS A 1000 -16.05 -21.67 -23.02
CA HIS A 1000 -15.95 -22.83 -23.90
C HIS A 1000 -15.68 -24.14 -23.13
N THR A 1001 -14.76 -24.10 -22.17
CA THR A 1001 -14.45 -25.23 -21.28
C THR A 1001 -15.69 -25.69 -20.53
N TYR A 1002 -16.47 -24.75 -20.01
CA TYR A 1002 -17.72 -25.08 -19.32
C TYR A 1002 -18.77 -25.65 -20.28
N MET A 1003 -18.95 -25.06 -21.48
CA MET A 1003 -19.91 -25.55 -22.48
C MET A 1003 -19.61 -26.99 -22.91
N GLU A 1004 -18.33 -27.32 -23.12
CA GLU A 1004 -17.87 -28.68 -23.45
C GLU A 1004 -18.20 -29.66 -22.31
N GLN A 1005 -17.89 -29.30 -21.06
CA GLN A 1005 -18.12 -30.13 -19.88
C GLN A 1005 -19.61 -30.36 -19.56
N HIS A 1006 -20.48 -29.44 -19.97
CA HIS A 1006 -21.90 -29.43 -19.58
C HIS A 1006 -22.88 -29.70 -20.74
N SER A 1007 -22.37 -30.23 -21.86
CA SER A 1007 -23.18 -30.69 -23.01
C SER A 1007 -24.10 -29.60 -23.57
N TYR A 1008 -23.55 -28.42 -23.83
CA TYR A 1008 -24.26 -27.37 -24.57
C TYR A 1008 -24.50 -27.78 -26.03
N TYR A 1009 -25.54 -27.23 -26.63
CA TYR A 1009 -25.90 -27.49 -28.03
C TYR A 1009 -26.21 -26.20 -28.79
N TYR A 1010 -25.95 -26.24 -30.09
CA TYR A 1010 -26.18 -25.14 -30.99
C TYR A 1010 -27.67 -24.96 -31.24
N SER A 1011 -28.17 -23.75 -31.04
CA SER A 1011 -29.58 -23.41 -31.25
C SER A 1011 -29.73 -21.98 -31.77
N LEU A 1012 -30.60 -21.78 -32.75
CA LEU A 1012 -31.03 -20.45 -33.20
C LEU A 1012 -32.40 -20.05 -32.61
N ASN A 1013 -32.97 -20.89 -31.74
CA ASN A 1013 -34.26 -20.62 -31.13
C ASN A 1013 -34.09 -19.60 -29.98
N GLY A 1014 -34.56 -18.37 -30.21
CA GLY A 1014 -34.44 -17.26 -29.26
C GLY A 1014 -35.04 -17.52 -27.87
N GLY A 1015 -35.97 -18.47 -27.71
CA GLY A 1015 -36.51 -18.84 -26.39
C GLY A 1015 -35.53 -19.62 -25.51
N VAL A 1016 -34.52 -20.24 -26.11
CA VAL A 1016 -33.47 -21.03 -25.42
C VAL A 1016 -32.20 -20.20 -25.24
N LEU A 1017 -31.95 -19.21 -26.10
CA LEU A 1017 -30.79 -18.32 -26.00
C LEU A 1017 -30.97 -17.32 -24.85
N LYS A 1018 -29.95 -17.18 -24.01
CA LYS A 1018 -29.97 -16.33 -22.82
C LYS A 1018 -29.03 -15.15 -22.94
N SER A 1019 -29.38 -14.05 -22.28
CA SER A 1019 -28.66 -12.77 -22.36
C SER A 1019 -27.29 -12.81 -21.69
N THR A 1020 -27.07 -13.75 -20.77
CA THR A 1020 -25.80 -13.97 -20.07
C THR A 1020 -25.42 -15.44 -20.07
N PHE A 1021 -24.12 -15.71 -19.92
CA PHE A 1021 -23.61 -17.08 -19.83
C PHE A 1021 -24.17 -17.81 -18.59
N GLU A 1022 -24.30 -17.09 -17.48
CA GLU A 1022 -24.82 -17.63 -16.23
C GLU A 1022 -26.29 -18.09 -16.37
N GLU A 1023 -27.16 -17.28 -16.98
CA GLU A 1023 -28.53 -17.68 -17.30
C GLU A 1023 -28.59 -18.91 -18.22
N SER A 1024 -27.58 -19.07 -19.09
CA SER A 1024 -27.56 -20.13 -20.09
C SER A 1024 -27.32 -21.53 -19.50
N LYS A 1025 -26.73 -21.63 -18.30
CA LYS A 1025 -26.41 -22.91 -17.62
C LYS A 1025 -27.62 -23.84 -17.49
N ASN A 1026 -28.82 -23.28 -17.43
CA ASN A 1026 -30.08 -24.03 -17.33
C ASN A 1026 -30.71 -24.41 -18.69
N SER A 1027 -30.44 -23.64 -19.75
CA SER A 1027 -31.07 -23.83 -21.08
C SER A 1027 -30.17 -24.57 -22.07
N ARG A 1028 -28.84 -24.44 -21.89
CA ARG A 1028 -27.76 -25.09 -22.62
C ARG A 1028 -27.77 -24.84 -24.14
N GLY A 1029 -28.62 -23.95 -24.63
CA GLY A 1029 -28.68 -23.54 -26.03
C GLY A 1029 -27.82 -22.30 -26.26
N VAL A 1030 -26.97 -22.35 -27.29
CA VAL A 1030 -26.08 -21.23 -27.65
C VAL A 1030 -26.03 -21.06 -29.17
N CYS A 1031 -25.83 -19.82 -29.62
CA CYS A 1031 -25.47 -19.52 -31.01
C CYS A 1031 -24.17 -18.72 -31.05
N CYS A 1032 -23.62 -18.51 -32.24
CA CYS A 1032 -22.33 -17.83 -32.39
C CYS A 1032 -22.35 -16.39 -31.84
N ALA A 1033 -23.41 -15.62 -32.09
CA ALA A 1033 -23.58 -14.28 -31.53
C ALA A 1033 -23.79 -14.29 -30.02
N THR A 1034 -24.61 -15.20 -29.52
CA THR A 1034 -24.84 -15.37 -28.07
C THR A 1034 -23.55 -15.72 -27.33
N TYR A 1035 -22.71 -16.61 -27.89
CA TYR A 1035 -21.41 -16.94 -27.32
C TYR A 1035 -20.45 -15.76 -27.30
N VAL A 1036 -20.27 -15.06 -28.43
CA VAL A 1036 -19.40 -13.88 -28.49
C VAL A 1036 -19.92 -12.80 -27.52
N MET A 1037 -21.22 -12.58 -27.48
CA MET A 1037 -21.86 -11.67 -26.52
C MET A 1037 -21.56 -12.05 -25.08
N TRP A 1038 -21.71 -13.32 -24.70
CA TRP A 1038 -21.38 -13.80 -23.35
C TRP A 1038 -19.94 -13.55 -22.98
N VAL A 1039 -19.01 -13.84 -23.89
CA VAL A 1039 -17.59 -13.58 -23.68
C VAL A 1039 -17.35 -12.09 -23.46
N LEU A 1040 -17.90 -11.22 -24.31
CA LEU A 1040 -17.69 -9.78 -24.19
C LEU A 1040 -18.37 -9.18 -22.95
N LYS A 1041 -19.51 -9.73 -22.49
CA LYS A 1041 -20.14 -9.36 -21.22
C LYS A 1041 -19.33 -9.83 -20.02
N ASP A 1042 -18.83 -11.07 -20.04
CA ASP A 1042 -17.97 -11.63 -18.97
C ASP A 1042 -16.67 -10.85 -18.80
N CYS A 1043 -16.20 -10.17 -19.86
CA CYS A 1043 -15.04 -9.26 -19.81
C CYS A 1043 -15.37 -7.79 -19.50
N GLY A 1044 -16.65 -7.44 -19.33
CA GLY A 1044 -17.10 -6.05 -19.10
C GLY A 1044 -16.97 -5.13 -20.32
N LEU A 1045 -16.88 -5.65 -21.55
CA LEU A 1045 -16.69 -4.84 -22.76
C LEU A 1045 -17.99 -4.39 -23.43
N ILE A 1046 -19.08 -5.10 -23.19
CA ILE A 1046 -20.42 -4.70 -23.64
C ILE A 1046 -21.45 -4.99 -22.54
N ASN A 1047 -22.54 -4.23 -22.52
CA ASN A 1047 -23.70 -4.46 -21.66
C ASN A 1047 -25.00 -4.74 -22.47
N GLN A 1048 -25.07 -4.32 -23.73
CA GLN A 1048 -26.18 -4.61 -24.65
C GLN A 1048 -26.13 -6.03 -25.20
N THR A 1049 -27.31 -6.58 -25.53
CA THR A 1049 -27.46 -7.98 -25.94
C THR A 1049 -27.96 -8.09 -27.39
N SER A 1050 -27.43 -9.06 -28.13
CA SER A 1050 -28.00 -9.47 -29.40
C SER A 1050 -27.67 -10.92 -29.72
N HIS A 1051 -28.71 -11.71 -29.96
CA HIS A 1051 -28.60 -13.11 -30.37
C HIS A 1051 -28.38 -13.29 -31.88
N SER A 1052 -28.17 -12.19 -32.62
CA SER A 1052 -27.91 -12.21 -34.06
C SER A 1052 -26.53 -11.63 -34.37
N ALA A 1053 -25.78 -12.26 -35.27
CA ALA A 1053 -24.46 -11.78 -35.65
C ALA A 1053 -24.48 -10.37 -36.27
N PRO A 1054 -25.43 -10.00 -37.17
CA PRO A 1054 -25.53 -8.64 -37.68
C PRO A 1054 -25.89 -7.61 -36.60
N GLY A 1055 -26.79 -7.96 -35.69
CA GLY A 1055 -27.18 -7.10 -34.58
C GLY A 1055 -26.03 -6.85 -33.62
N LEU A 1056 -25.30 -7.91 -33.23
CA LEU A 1056 -24.13 -7.79 -32.37
C LEU A 1056 -23.00 -7.00 -33.05
N ALA A 1057 -22.72 -7.26 -34.32
CA ALA A 1057 -21.72 -6.50 -35.07
C ALA A 1057 -22.09 -5.01 -35.21
N SER A 1058 -23.38 -4.69 -35.37
CA SER A 1058 -23.85 -3.29 -35.42
C SER A 1058 -23.72 -2.64 -34.05
N ILE A 1059 -24.11 -3.32 -32.97
CA ILE A 1059 -23.91 -2.85 -31.59
C ILE A 1059 -22.42 -2.56 -31.31
N LEU A 1060 -21.53 -3.47 -31.68
CA LEU A 1060 -20.09 -3.28 -31.47
C LEU A 1060 -19.57 -2.04 -32.21
N GLN A 1061 -19.99 -1.80 -33.45
CA GLN A 1061 -19.52 -0.68 -34.26
C GLN A 1061 -20.20 0.66 -33.91
N ASP A 1062 -21.52 0.65 -33.78
CA ASP A 1062 -22.33 1.85 -33.68
C ASP A 1062 -22.43 2.34 -32.23
N THR A 1063 -22.59 1.41 -31.28
CA THR A 1063 -22.73 1.72 -29.84
C THR A 1063 -21.37 1.77 -29.14
N TYR A 1064 -20.51 0.76 -29.36
CA TYR A 1064 -19.22 0.66 -28.66
C TYR A 1064 -18.04 1.15 -29.49
N HIS A 1065 -18.29 1.68 -30.69
CA HIS A 1065 -17.27 2.29 -31.56
C HIS A 1065 -16.09 1.36 -31.91
N TRP A 1066 -16.33 0.06 -31.99
CA TRP A 1066 -15.30 -0.92 -32.37
C TRP A 1066 -14.83 -0.69 -33.80
N LYS A 1067 -13.52 -0.62 -33.97
CA LYS A 1067 -12.90 -0.32 -35.26
C LYS A 1067 -12.96 -1.54 -36.18
N LYS A 1068 -13.36 -1.31 -37.42
CA LYS A 1068 -13.29 -2.30 -38.50
C LYS A 1068 -11.82 -2.50 -38.93
N ILE A 1069 -11.36 -3.74 -38.90
CA ILE A 1069 -9.98 -4.16 -39.15
C ILE A 1069 -9.92 -5.07 -40.38
N ASN A 1070 -8.91 -4.87 -41.22
CA ASN A 1070 -8.66 -5.73 -42.36
C ASN A 1070 -8.11 -7.10 -41.90
N ARG A 1071 -8.35 -8.12 -42.71
CA ARG A 1071 -8.03 -9.51 -42.38
C ARG A 1071 -6.56 -9.76 -42.04
N ASP A 1072 -5.65 -9.12 -42.77
CA ASP A 1072 -4.19 -9.18 -42.58
C ASP A 1072 -3.72 -8.49 -41.29
N GLN A 1073 -4.60 -7.71 -40.66
CA GLN A 1073 -4.34 -6.95 -39.44
C GLN A 1073 -5.00 -7.58 -38.20
N LEU A 1074 -5.66 -8.74 -38.35
CA LEU A 1074 -6.32 -9.45 -37.26
C LEU A 1074 -5.33 -9.82 -36.14
N GLN A 1075 -5.73 -9.56 -34.91
CA GLN A 1075 -5.02 -9.92 -33.69
C GLN A 1075 -5.94 -10.75 -32.80
N ALA A 1076 -5.36 -11.65 -32.00
CA ALA A 1076 -6.16 -12.45 -31.08
C ALA A 1076 -7.05 -11.54 -30.20
N GLY A 1077 -8.25 -11.97 -29.84
CA GLY A 1077 -9.25 -11.15 -29.15
C GLY A 1077 -10.10 -10.27 -30.08
N ASP A 1078 -9.72 -10.08 -31.35
CA ASP A 1078 -10.62 -9.44 -32.33
C ASP A 1078 -11.85 -10.33 -32.58
N VAL A 1079 -12.99 -9.68 -32.81
CA VAL A 1079 -14.21 -10.35 -33.20
C VAL A 1079 -14.30 -10.36 -34.73
N ILE A 1080 -14.35 -11.54 -35.34
CA ILE A 1080 -14.50 -11.66 -36.79
C ILE A 1080 -15.98 -11.69 -37.12
N TYR A 1081 -16.43 -10.74 -37.93
CA TYR A 1081 -17.79 -10.72 -38.44
C TYR A 1081 -17.85 -11.14 -39.91
N TYR A 1082 -18.81 -12.01 -40.21
CA TYR A 1082 -19.11 -12.50 -41.54
C TYR A 1082 -20.48 -11.97 -41.97
N PRO A 1083 -20.56 -11.14 -43.02
CA PRO A 1083 -21.82 -10.52 -43.45
C PRO A 1083 -22.95 -11.48 -43.84
N TYR A 1084 -22.66 -12.77 -44.03
CA TYR A 1084 -23.67 -13.82 -44.22
C TYR A 1084 -24.30 -14.33 -42.91
N GLY A 1085 -24.00 -13.72 -41.76
CA GLY A 1085 -24.68 -13.97 -40.49
C GLY A 1085 -23.91 -14.80 -39.47
N HIS A 1086 -22.57 -14.78 -39.48
CA HIS A 1086 -21.73 -15.49 -38.49
C HIS A 1086 -20.78 -14.53 -37.77
N ILE A 1087 -20.41 -14.84 -36.53
CA ILE A 1087 -19.51 -14.04 -35.70
C ILE A 1087 -18.74 -14.93 -34.72
N GLU A 1088 -17.48 -14.61 -34.47
CA GLU A 1088 -16.59 -15.44 -33.63
C GLU A 1088 -15.38 -14.64 -33.12
N ILE A 1089 -14.59 -15.24 -32.23
CA ILE A 1089 -13.42 -14.60 -31.63
C ILE A 1089 -12.15 -15.19 -32.24
N TYR A 1090 -11.29 -14.33 -32.78
CA TYR A 1090 -9.99 -14.73 -33.29
C TYR A 1090 -9.05 -15.07 -32.14
N ALA A 1091 -8.49 -16.28 -32.10
CA ALA A 1091 -7.57 -16.72 -31.05
C ALA A 1091 -6.09 -16.55 -31.44
N GLY A 1092 -5.80 -16.07 -32.66
CA GLY A 1092 -4.45 -15.92 -33.20
C GLY A 1092 -3.98 -17.13 -33.99
N ASN A 1093 -2.92 -16.97 -34.80
CA ASN A 1093 -2.32 -18.03 -35.64
C ASN A 1093 -3.33 -18.82 -36.52
N GLY A 1094 -4.39 -18.17 -37.00
CA GLY A 1094 -5.45 -18.83 -37.78
C GLY A 1094 -6.44 -19.66 -36.96
N GLN A 1095 -6.35 -19.63 -35.63
CA GLN A 1095 -7.28 -20.32 -34.71
C GLN A 1095 -8.38 -19.38 -34.24
N ILE A 1096 -9.52 -19.96 -33.87
CA ILE A 1096 -10.75 -19.24 -33.49
C ILE A 1096 -11.47 -19.95 -32.33
N TYR A 1097 -12.17 -19.16 -31.51
CA TYR A 1097 -13.19 -19.61 -30.58
C TYR A 1097 -14.57 -19.36 -31.20
N ASN A 1098 -15.38 -20.41 -31.30
CA ASN A 1098 -16.63 -20.38 -32.05
C ASN A 1098 -17.66 -21.33 -31.40
N ALA A 1099 -18.93 -20.93 -31.41
CA ALA A 1099 -20.08 -21.72 -30.96
C ALA A 1099 -21.19 -21.79 -32.04
N GLY A 1100 -20.80 -21.88 -33.31
CA GLY A 1100 -21.66 -21.89 -34.50
C GLY A 1100 -22.16 -23.29 -34.90
N SER A 1101 -21.79 -24.33 -34.17
CA SER A 1101 -22.25 -25.72 -34.35
C SER A 1101 -21.95 -26.56 -33.10
N ASP A 1102 -22.63 -27.70 -32.94
CA ASP A 1102 -22.36 -28.63 -31.82
C ASP A 1102 -20.89 -29.08 -31.80
N SER A 1103 -20.30 -29.34 -32.97
CA SER A 1103 -18.90 -29.73 -33.10
C SER A 1103 -17.92 -28.60 -32.78
N ALA A 1104 -18.35 -27.34 -32.88
CA ALA A 1104 -17.58 -26.19 -32.44
C ALA A 1104 -17.65 -26.05 -30.93
N ILE A 1105 -18.85 -26.23 -30.35
CA ILE A 1105 -19.16 -26.13 -28.91
C ILE A 1105 -18.41 -27.21 -28.10
N SER A 1106 -18.25 -28.41 -28.64
CA SER A 1106 -17.56 -29.52 -27.97
C SER A 1106 -16.03 -29.42 -27.99
N ARG A 1107 -15.46 -28.21 -27.96
CA ARG A 1107 -14.01 -27.97 -28.07
C ARG A 1107 -13.58 -26.82 -27.16
N ALA A 1108 -13.10 -27.11 -25.94
CA ALA A 1108 -12.58 -26.09 -25.03
C ALA A 1108 -11.41 -25.27 -25.61
N ASN A 1109 -10.65 -25.86 -26.54
CA ASN A 1109 -9.48 -25.23 -27.15
C ASN A 1109 -9.80 -24.67 -28.55
N PRO A 1110 -9.21 -23.52 -28.93
CA PRO A 1110 -9.45 -22.91 -30.21
C PRO A 1110 -8.83 -23.77 -31.32
N TYR A 1111 -9.47 -23.83 -32.47
CA TYR A 1111 -9.08 -24.72 -33.54
C TYR A 1111 -8.98 -23.99 -34.87
N THR A 1112 -8.23 -24.57 -35.81
CA THR A 1112 -8.14 -24.07 -37.17
C THR A 1112 -9.41 -24.45 -37.91
N SER A 1113 -10.07 -23.44 -38.48
CA SER A 1113 -11.27 -23.63 -39.26
C SER A 1113 -10.95 -23.97 -40.73
N ASN A 1114 -11.77 -24.84 -41.35
CA ASN A 1114 -11.71 -25.15 -42.78
C ASN A 1114 -12.46 -24.12 -43.66
N TRP A 1115 -13.27 -23.24 -43.08
CA TRP A 1115 -13.93 -22.15 -43.81
C TRP A 1115 -12.92 -21.02 -43.98
N TYR A 1116 -12.08 -21.11 -45.01
CA TYR A 1116 -11.22 -20.01 -45.39
C TYR A 1116 -12.06 -18.74 -45.62
N LEU A 1117 -11.85 -17.76 -44.74
CA LEU A 1117 -12.20 -16.34 -44.82
C LEU A 1117 -12.55 -15.92 -46.27
N THR A 1118 -13.84 -15.91 -46.57
CA THR A 1118 -14.36 -15.36 -47.84
C THR A 1118 -13.95 -13.89 -47.95
N ASN A 1119 -13.78 -13.35 -49.16
CA ASN A 1119 -13.33 -11.96 -49.39
C ASN A 1119 -14.23 -10.85 -48.79
N GLN A 1120 -15.29 -11.21 -48.05
CA GLN A 1120 -16.27 -10.27 -47.48
C GLN A 1120 -16.25 -10.17 -45.95
N SER A 1121 -15.49 -11.01 -45.22
CA SER A 1121 -15.40 -10.90 -43.74
C SER A 1121 -14.41 -9.84 -43.29
N TYR A 1122 -14.61 -9.30 -42.09
CA TYR A 1122 -13.73 -8.30 -41.49
C TYR A 1122 -13.65 -8.44 -39.97
N GLY A 1123 -12.55 -7.95 -39.39
CA GLY A 1123 -12.37 -7.90 -37.94
C GLY A 1123 -13.04 -6.69 -37.31
N LEU A 1124 -13.47 -6.84 -36.07
CA LEU A 1124 -13.94 -5.79 -35.18
C LEU A 1124 -13.04 -5.80 -33.97
N ARG A 1125 -12.40 -4.66 -33.70
CA ARG A 1125 -11.49 -4.50 -32.57
C ARG A 1125 -12.05 -3.48 -31.58
N ALA A 1126 -12.08 -3.87 -30.31
CA ALA A 1126 -12.43 -2.98 -29.21
C ALA A 1126 -11.54 -1.72 -29.19
N PRO A 1127 -12.07 -0.55 -28.77
CA PRO A 1127 -11.31 0.69 -28.66
C PRO A 1127 -9.98 0.57 -27.90
#